data_AF-A0A4P7ULN2-F1
#
_entry.id   AF-A0A4P7ULN2-F1
#
_cell.length_a   1.000
_cell.length_b   1.000
_cell.length_c   1.000
_cell.angle_alpha   90.00
_cell.angle_beta   90.00
_cell.angle_gamma   90.00
#
_symmetry.space_group_name_H-M   'P 1'
#
loop_
_entity.id
_entity.type
_entity.pdbx_description
1 polymer ?
#
loop_
_entity_poly.entity_id
_entity_poly.type
_entity_poly.pdbx_seq_one_letter_code
_entity_poly.pdbx_strand_id
1 'polypeptide(L)'
;MSDCVRYPAPGCVVEYMEGNAVQIALVTEEAGGRLRLLLPNRRETRLNSSRLLPWLGPLHGVDLGREDAVRLLEAHKKSREDLAAQVPVMDVWELAQGEVEIAPASWFAELFESDPGADHISAYGRALLACKSHFRFQPPDFQVFSADMVEKRLVEEKARLERESLIAGGAAFLRLLWEVACRKRELPQPPREGATLGEWPSQEVADQLAEVLFSRMVDPESQEYETIWRTLCKGLPDVPHLPLQLLVAWGKVPAHYNFWLDRAGYASGDTWWSECADEVHALAAAGREPLDAFARRGLEGVFENCDQPCISIDSATTRDVDDAFNVQTEGEGWAVTLMLACPALFWNFGGPLDKLVLRRGTSIYLPEGDCHMLPEALGTEAYSLLAGQARPALKVLVHVAADGGLGDCEVSVVQSRLAANLTYSDSQAVLDALAAGDPLPQNASAPYAEQLRLGLALARQRQTARIADGAVIMDRPDPVIHLEGEGADVRVEVGLDYQAPDAQMLVAEMMILASAAVAQWAADRGVAMLHRVQDVALPKEYAGVWTTPQDMTRIMRALTPSGLEVQARPHAALGLARYTPVTSPLRRYPDLVNEEQLVHYFRTGQPRWTEAELTDLLNVLSPALDAAGQVQRFRPRYWKLLFFRQKGDKVWWHGVITEENDAFVTVSLPDQGMFVRGKRRLFDERAHPGLAVDVRIGKVQPLYNEIMILEAVPAE
;
A
#
# COMPACT_ATOMS: atom_id res chain seq x y z
N MET A 1 17.82 19.17 74.82
CA MET A 1 18.74 19.97 73.99
C MET A 1 19.93 19.09 73.69
N SER A 2 19.82 18.28 72.63
CA SER A 2 20.94 17.51 72.07
C SER A 2 21.55 18.36 70.96
N ASP A 3 22.81 18.73 71.11
CA ASP A 3 23.54 19.53 70.14
C ASP A 3 23.66 18.76 68.81
N CYS A 4 22.97 19.23 67.76
CA CYS A 4 23.26 18.82 66.39
C CYS A 4 24.67 19.29 66.03
N VAL A 5 25.59 18.33 66.00
CA VAL A 5 26.98 18.50 65.60
C VAL A 5 27.03 19.11 64.18
N ARG A 6 27.52 20.35 64.04
CA ARG A 6 27.61 21.06 62.75
C ARG A 6 28.67 20.50 61.78
N TYR A 7 29.53 19.57 62.24
CA TYR A 7 30.60 18.94 61.44
C TYR A 7 30.90 17.51 61.94
N PRO A 8 31.01 16.49 61.06
CA PRO A 8 31.16 15.09 61.48
C PRO A 8 32.39 14.89 62.37
N ALA A 9 32.17 14.53 63.64
CA ALA A 9 33.23 14.27 64.62
C ALA A 9 33.48 12.76 64.79
N PRO A 10 34.65 12.33 65.29
CA PRO A 10 34.87 10.93 65.70
C PRO A 10 33.75 10.43 66.62
N GLY A 11 33.21 9.25 66.32
CA GLY A 11 32.04 8.67 66.97
C GLY A 11 30.70 8.96 66.29
N CYS A 12 30.66 9.81 65.25
CA CYS A 12 29.43 10.10 64.51
C CYS A 12 29.11 9.02 63.47
N VAL A 13 27.85 8.57 63.42
CA VAL A 13 27.34 7.70 62.35
C VAL A 13 27.02 8.55 61.12
N VAL A 14 27.54 8.19 59.96
CA VAL A 14 27.37 8.96 58.72
C VAL A 14 27.01 8.05 57.55
N GLU A 15 26.43 8.63 56.51
CA GLU A 15 26.13 7.91 55.27
C GLU A 15 26.73 8.60 54.06
N TYR A 16 27.01 7.83 53.00
CA TYR A 16 27.49 8.34 51.73
C TYR A 16 27.03 7.44 50.57
N MET A 17 27.08 7.96 49.34
CA MET A 17 26.74 7.18 48.15
C MET A 17 27.97 6.46 47.58
N GLU A 18 27.83 5.16 47.34
CA GLU A 18 28.74 4.35 46.56
C GLU A 18 27.98 3.71 45.39
N GLY A 19 28.21 4.22 44.16
CA GLY A 19 27.34 3.93 43.03
C GLY A 19 25.91 4.45 43.28
N ASN A 20 24.93 3.55 43.18
CA ASN A 20 23.51 3.83 43.48
C ASN A 20 23.07 3.37 44.88
N ALA A 21 24.00 2.94 45.74
CA ALA A 21 23.69 2.42 47.07
C ALA A 21 24.16 3.36 48.18
N VAL A 22 23.31 3.52 49.21
CA VAL A 22 23.65 4.23 50.45
C VAL A 22 24.52 3.33 51.32
N GLN A 23 25.70 3.79 51.70
CA GLN A 23 26.61 3.13 52.64
C GLN A 23 26.58 3.86 53.98
N ILE A 24 26.64 3.11 55.07
CA ILE A 24 26.70 3.62 56.45
C ILE A 24 28.06 3.35 57.06
N ALA A 25 28.57 4.30 57.83
CA ALA A 25 29.87 4.20 58.47
C ALA A 25 29.93 4.99 59.78
N LEU A 26 30.91 4.67 60.63
CA LEU A 26 31.24 5.46 61.82
C LEU A 26 32.53 6.24 61.56
N VAL A 27 32.53 7.54 61.87
CA VAL A 27 33.74 8.37 61.80
C VAL A 27 34.68 7.95 62.92
N THR A 28 35.91 7.55 62.59
CA THR A 28 36.94 7.20 63.59
C THR A 28 37.98 8.30 63.76
N GLU A 29 38.28 9.05 62.70
CA GLU A 29 39.21 10.18 62.72
C GLU A 29 38.68 11.28 61.77
N GLU A 30 38.80 12.55 62.18
CA GLU A 30 38.56 13.73 61.34
C GLU A 30 39.81 14.58 61.32
N ALA A 31 40.30 14.92 60.13
CA ALA A 31 41.43 15.82 59.95
C ALA A 31 41.29 16.63 58.66
N GLY A 32 40.96 17.92 58.81
CA GLY A 32 40.92 18.88 57.71
C GLY A 32 39.92 18.51 56.62
N GLY A 33 38.74 18.00 57.01
CA GLY A 33 37.68 17.60 56.08
C GLY A 33 37.88 16.23 55.42
N ARG A 34 38.95 15.49 55.76
CA ARG A 34 39.11 14.06 55.41
C ARG A 34 38.73 13.21 56.61
N LEU A 35 37.86 12.25 56.36
CA LEU A 35 37.32 11.33 57.34
C LEU A 35 37.93 9.95 57.17
N ARG A 36 38.29 9.32 58.28
CA ARG A 36 38.51 7.88 58.36
C ARG A 36 37.24 7.24 58.89
N LEU A 37 36.77 6.22 58.19
CA LEU A 37 35.45 5.64 58.38
C LEU A 37 35.60 4.14 58.68
N LEU A 38 34.93 3.66 59.72
CA LEU A 38 34.75 2.24 60.01
C LEU A 38 33.44 1.77 59.39
N LEU A 39 33.49 0.68 58.62
CA LEU A 39 32.35 0.07 57.95
C LEU A 39 31.81 -1.14 58.75
N PRO A 40 30.54 -1.53 58.56
CA PRO A 40 29.96 -2.72 59.20
C PRO A 40 30.75 -4.02 58.93
N ASN A 41 31.41 -4.13 57.77
CA ASN A 41 32.24 -5.30 57.42
C ASN A 41 33.63 -5.30 58.09
N ARG A 42 33.85 -4.49 59.14
CA ARG A 42 35.11 -4.30 59.88
C ARG A 42 36.24 -3.65 59.07
N ARG A 43 36.00 -3.18 57.84
CA ARG A 43 37.02 -2.47 57.06
C ARG A 43 37.03 -0.99 57.38
N GLU A 44 38.16 -0.35 57.13
CA GLU A 44 38.29 1.10 57.20
C GLU A 44 38.43 1.68 55.80
N THR A 45 37.83 2.85 55.59
CA THR A 45 37.96 3.61 54.34
C THR A 45 38.21 5.09 54.63
N ARG A 46 38.60 5.85 53.60
CA ARG A 46 38.79 7.29 53.68
C ARG A 46 37.83 8.00 52.74
N LEU A 47 37.19 9.04 53.22
CA LEU A 47 36.21 9.81 52.45
C LEU A 47 36.38 11.30 52.72
N ASN A 48 36.16 12.15 51.73
CA ASN A 48 36.03 13.59 51.96
C ASN A 48 34.65 13.86 52.59
N SER A 49 34.61 14.67 53.64
CA SER A 49 33.37 15.11 54.30
C SER A 49 32.33 15.68 53.34
N SER A 50 32.75 16.29 52.23
CA SER A 50 31.85 16.80 51.17
C SER A 50 31.06 15.73 50.41
N ARG A 51 31.41 14.44 50.57
CA ARG A 51 30.72 13.29 49.95
C ARG A 51 29.70 12.63 50.88
N LEU A 52 29.58 13.11 52.12
CA LEU A 52 28.56 12.62 53.04
C LEU A 52 27.17 13.06 52.60
N LEU A 53 26.19 12.24 52.94
CA LEU A 53 24.79 12.60 52.89
C LEU A 53 24.49 13.58 54.06
N PRO A 54 23.54 14.52 53.87
CA PRO A 54 23.38 15.70 54.73
C PRO A 54 22.73 15.40 56.09
N TRP A 55 22.30 14.17 56.34
CA TRP A 55 21.77 13.72 57.63
C TRP A 55 22.85 13.02 58.46
N LEU A 56 23.49 13.80 59.33
CA LEU A 56 24.45 13.24 60.29
C LEU A 56 23.70 12.42 61.35
N GLY A 57 24.20 11.21 61.59
CA GLY A 57 23.71 10.30 62.62
C GLY A 57 24.18 10.70 64.02
N PRO A 58 23.70 9.98 65.04
CA PRO A 58 24.02 10.29 66.43
C PRO A 58 25.53 10.21 66.69
N LEU A 59 26.01 11.07 67.60
CA LEU A 59 27.37 11.05 68.11
C LEU A 59 27.45 10.07 69.28
N HIS A 60 28.30 9.06 69.14
CA HIS A 60 28.60 8.10 70.19
C HIS A 60 29.97 8.36 70.79
N GLY A 61 30.22 7.83 71.99
CA GLY A 61 31.48 8.05 72.71
C GLY A 61 32.71 7.59 71.92
N VAL A 62 33.79 8.37 71.99
CA VAL A 62 35.04 8.15 71.23
C VAL A 62 35.81 6.90 71.72
N ASP A 63 35.47 6.36 72.89
CA ASP A 63 36.12 5.20 73.54
C ASP A 63 35.47 3.84 73.22
N LEU A 64 34.61 3.76 72.19
CA LEU A 64 33.98 2.49 71.78
C LEU A 64 35.02 1.49 71.23
N GLY A 65 35.03 0.27 71.77
CA GLY A 65 35.79 -0.84 71.20
C GLY A 65 35.33 -1.16 69.77
N ARG A 66 36.25 -1.58 68.89
CA ARG A 66 35.97 -1.82 67.46
C ARG A 66 34.78 -2.75 67.21
N GLU A 67 34.62 -3.81 68.01
CA GLU A 67 33.49 -4.75 67.90
C GLU A 67 32.16 -4.16 68.42
N ASP A 68 32.20 -3.23 69.37
CA ASP A 68 30.99 -2.52 69.83
C ASP A 68 30.56 -1.48 68.80
N ALA A 69 31.52 -0.76 68.20
CA ALA A 69 31.27 0.19 67.11
C ALA A 69 30.65 -0.49 65.87
N VAL A 70 31.10 -1.71 65.52
CA VAL A 70 30.51 -2.49 64.41
C VAL A 70 29.09 -2.94 64.73
N ARG A 71 28.84 -3.49 65.93
CA ARG A 71 27.49 -3.88 66.35
C ARG A 71 26.52 -2.69 66.36
N LEU A 72 27.00 -1.53 66.80
CA LEU A 72 26.24 -0.29 66.78
C LEU A 72 25.90 0.15 65.36
N LEU A 73 26.86 0.08 64.42
CA LEU A 73 26.61 0.38 63.00
C LEU A 73 25.61 -0.58 62.36
N GLU A 74 25.70 -1.88 62.67
CA GLU A 74 24.74 -2.87 62.18
C GLU A 74 23.33 -2.61 62.72
N ALA A 75 23.21 -2.20 63.99
CA ALA A 75 21.94 -1.81 64.59
C ALA A 75 21.33 -0.56 63.92
N HIS A 76 22.11 0.51 63.73
CA HIS A 76 21.65 1.70 63.01
C HIS A 76 21.32 1.40 61.55
N LYS A 77 22.14 0.59 60.87
CA LYS A 77 21.88 0.17 59.49
C LYS A 77 20.53 -0.52 59.37
N LYS A 78 20.30 -1.52 60.22
CA LYS A 78 19.05 -2.28 60.25
C LYS A 78 17.87 -1.36 60.58
N SER A 79 17.99 -0.52 61.60
CA SER A 79 16.93 0.41 61.99
C SER A 79 16.56 1.36 60.86
N ARG A 80 17.54 1.94 60.16
CA ARG A 80 17.29 2.85 59.04
C ARG A 80 16.67 2.16 57.83
N GLU A 81 17.07 0.92 57.56
CA GLU A 81 16.46 0.09 56.50
C GLU A 81 15.01 -0.27 56.84
N ASP A 82 14.76 -0.71 58.07
CA ASP A 82 13.41 -1.06 58.56
C ASP A 82 12.48 0.17 58.58
N LEU A 83 13.00 1.34 59.00
CA LEU A 83 12.25 2.60 59.00
C LEU A 83 12.01 3.13 57.59
N ALA A 84 13.01 3.07 56.69
CA ALA A 84 12.86 3.54 55.32
C ALA A 84 11.78 2.77 54.55
N ALA A 85 11.65 1.46 54.82
CA ALA A 85 10.59 0.62 54.25
C ALA A 85 9.17 1.01 54.71
N GLN A 86 9.05 1.75 55.82
CA GLN A 86 7.78 2.19 56.40
C GLN A 86 7.43 3.64 56.04
N VAL A 87 8.31 4.39 55.39
CA VAL A 87 8.04 5.78 55.00
C VAL A 87 6.91 5.82 53.96
N PRO A 88 5.82 6.56 54.20
CA PRO A 88 4.72 6.69 53.25
C PRO A 88 5.08 7.71 52.16
N VAL A 89 6.00 7.35 51.26
CA VAL A 89 6.61 8.30 50.29
C VAL A 89 5.59 9.01 49.40
N MET A 90 4.46 8.37 49.08
CA MET A 90 3.40 9.01 48.29
C MET A 90 2.67 10.09 49.10
N ASP A 91 2.27 9.80 50.34
CA ASP A 91 1.64 10.80 51.23
C ASP A 91 2.60 11.97 51.49
N VAL A 92 3.89 11.69 51.66
CA VAL A 92 4.95 12.70 51.78
C VAL A 92 5.00 13.61 50.56
N TRP A 93 4.92 13.03 49.36
CA TRP A 93 4.89 13.80 48.12
C TRP A 93 3.60 14.62 47.99
N GLU A 94 2.44 14.04 48.28
CA GLU A 94 1.14 14.72 48.19
C GLU A 94 1.07 15.95 49.11
N LEU A 95 1.62 15.85 50.32
CA LEU A 95 1.70 16.98 51.26
C LEU A 95 2.72 18.04 50.86
N ALA A 96 3.73 17.69 50.07
CA ALA A 96 4.83 18.59 49.72
C ALA A 96 4.62 19.29 48.36
N GLN A 97 3.98 18.62 47.40
CA GLN A 97 3.86 19.14 46.04
C GLN A 97 2.96 20.39 46.03
N GLY A 98 3.47 21.49 45.47
CA GLY A 98 2.77 22.79 45.45
C GLY A 98 3.01 23.64 46.70
N GLU A 99 3.43 23.05 47.82
CA GLU A 99 3.77 23.77 49.06
C GLU A 99 5.27 24.10 49.14
N VAL A 100 6.14 23.20 48.68
CA VAL A 100 7.59 23.42 48.68
C VAL A 100 8.24 22.88 47.40
N GLU A 101 9.16 23.65 46.82
CA GLU A 101 9.91 23.22 45.63
C GLU A 101 11.11 22.34 45.99
N ILE A 102 11.81 22.68 47.08
CA ILE A 102 13.03 22.02 47.54
C ILE A 102 13.03 22.01 49.08
N ALA A 103 13.27 20.84 49.68
CA ALA A 103 13.36 20.70 51.15
C ALA A 103 14.39 19.64 51.58
N PRO A 104 15.00 19.76 52.76
CA PRO A 104 15.90 18.74 53.30
C PRO A 104 15.12 17.50 53.78
N ALA A 105 15.82 16.36 53.91
CA ALA A 105 15.22 15.12 54.44
C ALA A 105 14.53 15.30 55.81
N SER A 106 15.06 16.19 56.66
CA SER A 106 14.50 16.47 57.99
C SER A 106 13.11 17.09 57.90
N TRP A 107 12.89 17.99 56.94
CA TRP A 107 11.59 18.65 56.75
C TRP A 107 10.50 17.62 56.40
N PHE A 108 10.81 16.65 55.54
CA PHE A 108 9.86 15.58 55.20
C PHE A 108 9.56 14.65 56.37
N ALA A 109 10.56 14.37 57.22
CA ALA A 109 10.35 13.58 58.43
C ALA A 109 9.45 14.32 59.45
N GLU A 110 9.62 15.65 59.56
CA GLU A 110 8.84 16.51 60.46
C GLU A 110 7.34 16.59 60.10
N LEU A 111 6.96 16.26 58.86
CA LEU A 111 5.54 16.18 58.46
C LEU A 111 4.77 15.08 59.23
N PHE A 112 5.46 14.03 59.68
CA PHE A 112 4.86 12.85 60.30
C PHE A 112 5.34 12.60 61.74
N GLU A 113 6.45 13.21 62.16
CA GLU A 113 7.03 13.05 63.50
C GLU A 113 7.45 14.41 64.07
N SER A 114 7.09 14.72 65.32
CA SER A 114 7.30 16.06 65.89
C SER A 114 8.75 16.41 66.25
N ASP A 115 9.63 15.42 66.42
CA ASP A 115 11.06 15.58 66.72
C ASP A 115 11.84 14.37 66.17
N PRO A 116 11.97 14.25 64.84
CA PRO A 116 12.51 13.05 64.22
C PRO A 116 13.99 12.86 64.57
N GLY A 117 14.30 11.72 65.15
CA GLY A 117 15.69 11.33 65.41
C GLY A 117 16.51 11.18 64.12
N ALA A 118 17.83 11.20 64.23
CA ALA A 118 18.72 11.15 63.07
C ALA A 118 18.56 9.89 62.18
N ASP A 119 18.10 8.77 62.75
CA ASP A 119 17.78 7.56 62.00
C ASP A 119 16.46 7.67 61.21
N HIS A 120 15.47 8.39 61.74
CA HIS A 120 14.23 8.70 61.01
C HIS A 120 14.51 9.65 59.85
N ILE A 121 15.30 10.70 60.07
CA ILE A 121 15.72 11.63 58.99
C ILE A 121 16.47 10.87 57.89
N SER A 122 17.38 9.97 58.26
CA SER A 122 18.09 9.09 57.31
C SER A 122 17.14 8.16 56.57
N ALA A 123 16.14 7.59 57.24
CA ALA A 123 15.14 6.73 56.64
C ALA A 123 14.32 7.46 55.56
N TYR A 124 13.87 8.69 55.83
CA TYR A 124 13.22 9.54 54.84
C TYR A 124 14.16 9.86 53.68
N GLY A 125 15.41 10.25 53.96
CA GLY A 125 16.41 10.49 52.92
C GLY A 125 16.64 9.28 52.00
N ARG A 126 16.70 8.06 52.57
CA ARG A 126 16.81 6.79 51.83
C ARG A 126 15.58 6.52 50.96
N ALA A 127 14.37 6.70 51.51
CA ALA A 127 13.12 6.45 50.81
C ALA A 127 12.90 7.42 49.64
N LEU A 128 13.20 8.71 49.85
CA LEU A 128 13.13 9.74 48.80
C LEU A 128 14.19 9.54 47.70
N LEU A 129 15.41 9.11 48.07
CA LEU A 129 16.46 8.75 47.09
C LEU A 129 16.03 7.58 46.18
N ALA A 130 15.22 6.66 46.70
CA ALA A 130 14.68 5.54 45.93
C ALA A 130 13.52 5.97 45.00
N CYS A 131 12.71 6.97 45.39
CA CYS A 131 11.53 7.42 44.64
C CYS A 131 11.85 8.51 43.59
N LYS A 132 12.63 8.14 42.58
CA LYS A 132 13.11 9.07 41.53
C LYS A 132 12.02 9.62 40.60
N SER A 133 10.83 9.02 40.62
CA SER A 133 9.66 9.49 39.87
C SER A 133 9.05 10.75 40.46
N HIS A 134 9.21 10.97 41.77
CA HIS A 134 8.56 12.06 42.52
C HIS A 134 9.57 13.05 43.13
N PHE A 135 10.81 12.60 43.37
CA PHE A 135 11.85 13.41 43.99
C PHE A 135 13.17 13.37 43.22
N ARG A 136 13.92 14.47 43.27
CA ARG A 136 15.32 14.52 42.80
C ARG A 136 16.22 15.07 43.90
N PHE A 137 17.22 14.28 44.28
CA PHE A 137 18.20 14.73 45.25
C PHE A 137 19.18 15.74 44.63
N GLN A 138 19.23 16.94 45.20
CA GLN A 138 20.14 18.03 44.90
C GLN A 138 20.83 18.41 46.23
N PRO A 139 21.95 17.77 46.59
CA PRO A 139 22.52 17.89 47.92
C PRO A 139 22.64 19.37 48.37
N PRO A 140 22.13 19.74 49.55
CA PRO A 140 21.65 18.86 50.62
C PRO A 140 20.16 18.46 50.55
N ASP A 141 19.41 18.95 49.57
CA ASP A 141 17.95 18.92 49.60
C ASP A 141 17.36 17.98 48.54
N PHE A 142 16.05 17.73 48.63
CA PHE A 142 15.26 17.07 47.60
C PHE A 142 14.36 18.08 46.92
N GLN A 143 14.47 18.14 45.59
CA GLN A 143 13.47 18.77 44.75
C GLN A 143 12.22 17.90 44.71
N VAL A 144 11.06 18.51 44.98
CA VAL A 144 9.73 17.90 44.87
C VAL A 144 9.20 18.18 43.47
N PHE A 145 8.74 17.16 42.75
CA PHE A 145 8.12 17.35 41.45
C PHE A 145 6.64 17.69 41.59
N SER A 146 6.14 18.59 40.72
CA SER A 146 4.71 18.89 40.65
C SER A 146 3.89 17.71 40.14
N ALA A 147 2.58 17.73 40.38
CA ALA A 147 1.65 16.72 39.86
C ALA A 147 1.81 16.50 38.34
N ASP A 148 1.82 17.58 37.55
CA ASP A 148 2.00 17.51 36.09
C ASP A 148 3.34 16.87 35.68
N MET A 149 4.43 17.18 36.41
CA MET A 149 5.76 16.63 36.14
C MET A 149 5.81 15.13 36.49
N VAL A 150 5.18 14.74 37.60
CA VAL A 150 5.08 13.34 38.01
C VAL A 150 4.25 12.55 37.00
N GLU A 151 3.07 13.05 36.60
CA GLU A 151 2.23 12.42 35.59
C GLU A 151 3.01 12.20 34.29
N LYS A 152 3.67 13.25 33.79
CA LYS A 152 4.50 13.15 32.58
C LYS A 152 5.61 12.12 32.72
N ARG A 153 6.31 12.09 33.86
CA ARG A 153 7.40 11.12 34.12
C ARG A 153 6.88 9.69 34.24
N LEU A 154 5.73 9.47 34.86
CA LEU A 154 5.12 8.16 34.96
C LEU A 154 4.67 7.66 33.58
N VAL A 155 4.13 8.53 32.73
CA VAL A 155 3.80 8.22 31.33
C VAL A 155 5.07 7.88 30.54
N GLU A 156 6.14 8.67 30.66
CA GLU A 156 7.43 8.42 30.01
C GLU A 156 8.07 7.10 30.47
N GLU A 157 8.04 6.81 31.76
CA GLU A 157 8.58 5.57 32.33
C GLU A 157 7.76 4.34 31.91
N LYS A 158 6.42 4.46 31.91
CA LYS A 158 5.53 3.42 31.41
C LYS A 158 5.81 3.13 29.93
N ALA A 159 5.88 4.16 29.09
CA ALA A 159 6.22 4.02 27.67
C ALA A 159 7.63 3.43 27.45
N ARG A 160 8.60 3.78 28.32
CA ARG A 160 9.94 3.18 28.30
C ARG A 160 9.91 1.68 28.61
N LEU A 161 9.20 1.29 29.66
CA LEU A 161 9.04 -0.12 30.06
C LEU A 161 8.30 -0.93 29.00
N GLU A 162 7.22 -0.38 28.42
CA GLU A 162 6.48 -0.98 27.31
C GLU A 162 7.40 -1.19 26.09
N ARG A 163 8.20 -0.18 25.73
CA ARG A 163 9.17 -0.28 24.64
C ARG A 163 10.25 -1.32 24.90
N GLU A 164 10.80 -1.37 26.12
CA GLU A 164 11.79 -2.37 26.51
C GLU A 164 11.21 -3.79 26.45
N SER A 165 9.97 -3.97 26.91
CA SER A 165 9.22 -5.23 26.82
C SER A 165 8.98 -5.66 25.37
N LEU A 166 8.51 -4.74 24.52
CA LEU A 166 8.29 -4.96 23.09
C LEU A 166 9.59 -5.39 22.39
N ILE A 167 10.71 -4.73 22.67
CA ILE A 167 12.00 -5.07 22.08
C ILE A 167 12.48 -6.46 22.53
N ALA A 168 12.43 -6.74 23.83
CA ALA A 168 12.93 -7.98 24.39
C ALA A 168 12.12 -9.20 23.92
N GLY A 169 10.79 -9.16 24.08
CA GLY A 169 9.89 -10.24 23.67
C GLY A 169 9.77 -10.34 22.14
N GLY A 170 9.71 -9.20 21.46
CA GLY A 170 9.51 -9.14 20.03
C GLY A 170 10.70 -9.58 19.20
N ALA A 171 11.93 -9.19 19.56
CA ALA A 171 13.12 -9.58 18.79
C ALA A 171 13.33 -11.11 18.79
N ALA A 172 13.04 -11.78 19.91
CA ALA A 172 13.10 -13.24 19.99
C ALA A 172 12.02 -13.88 19.10
N PHE A 173 10.80 -13.36 19.17
CA PHE A 173 9.67 -13.87 18.39
C PHE A 173 9.86 -13.67 16.87
N LEU A 174 10.37 -12.52 16.42
CA LEU A 174 10.65 -12.32 14.98
C LEU A 174 11.70 -13.30 14.44
N ARG A 175 12.69 -13.72 15.25
CA ARG A 175 13.64 -14.78 14.85
C ARG A 175 12.96 -16.13 14.71
N LEU A 176 12.07 -16.49 15.63
CA LEU A 176 11.25 -17.69 15.51
C LEU A 176 10.41 -17.65 14.21
N LEU A 177 9.72 -16.54 13.95
CA LEU A 177 8.95 -16.35 12.72
C LEU A 177 9.83 -16.47 11.46
N TRP A 178 11.07 -15.97 11.50
CA TRP A 178 12.00 -16.13 10.38
C TRP A 178 12.43 -17.59 10.16
N GLU A 179 12.63 -18.37 11.21
CA GLU A 179 12.89 -19.81 11.08
C GLU A 179 11.71 -20.57 10.45
N VAL A 180 10.49 -20.17 10.82
CA VAL A 180 9.25 -20.69 10.23
C VAL A 180 9.15 -20.29 8.75
N ALA A 181 9.44 -19.03 8.40
CA ALA A 181 9.46 -18.55 7.02
C ALA A 181 10.48 -19.33 6.16
N CYS A 182 11.62 -19.70 6.75
CA CYS A 182 12.65 -20.54 6.11
C CYS A 182 12.28 -22.03 6.04
N ARG A 183 11.10 -22.45 6.52
CA ARG A 183 10.65 -23.84 6.62
C ARG A 183 11.59 -24.73 7.44
N LYS A 184 12.31 -24.15 8.41
CA LYS A 184 13.21 -24.91 9.31
C LYS A 184 12.48 -25.53 10.49
N ARG A 185 11.32 -24.96 10.85
CA ARG A 185 10.49 -25.34 11.99
C ARG A 185 9.04 -24.92 11.73
N GLU A 186 8.09 -25.57 12.39
CA GLU A 186 6.69 -25.12 12.44
C GLU A 186 6.47 -24.11 13.57
N LEU A 187 5.51 -23.19 13.40
CA LEU A 187 5.15 -22.26 14.46
C LEU A 187 4.50 -23.02 15.63
N PRO A 188 5.00 -22.89 16.88
CA PRO A 188 4.38 -23.51 18.03
C PRO A 188 2.94 -23.02 18.23
N GLN A 189 2.05 -23.89 18.71
CA GLN A 189 0.68 -23.50 19.05
C GLN A 189 0.67 -22.37 20.09
N PRO A 190 -0.24 -21.38 19.98
CA PRO A 190 -0.33 -20.31 20.96
C PRO A 190 -0.67 -20.88 22.34
N PRO A 191 -0.11 -20.31 23.43
CA PRO A 191 -0.38 -20.76 24.78
C PRO A 191 -1.87 -20.58 25.11
N ARG A 192 -2.45 -21.58 25.79
CA ARG A 192 -3.81 -21.46 26.33
C ARG A 192 -3.83 -20.40 27.43
N GLU A 193 -5.00 -19.79 27.62
CA GLU A 193 -5.20 -18.77 28.65
C GLU A 193 -4.75 -19.30 30.03
N GLY A 194 -3.84 -18.56 30.69
CA GLY A 194 -3.24 -18.95 31.98
C GLY A 194 -2.05 -19.91 31.93
N ALA A 195 -1.58 -20.35 30.75
CA ALA A 195 -0.37 -21.15 30.60
C ALA A 195 0.91 -20.28 30.51
N THR A 196 2.08 -20.89 30.72
CA THR A 196 3.38 -20.23 30.49
C THR A 196 3.52 -19.84 29.02
N LEU A 197 3.94 -18.59 28.77
CA LEU A 197 4.05 -18.03 27.42
C LEU A 197 5.01 -18.81 26.49
N GLY A 198 6.01 -19.52 27.05
CA GLY A 198 6.97 -20.29 26.26
C GLY A 198 7.78 -19.38 25.33
N GLU A 199 7.75 -19.66 24.03
CA GLU A 199 8.41 -18.85 22.99
C GLU A 199 7.51 -17.74 22.42
N TRP A 200 6.26 -17.64 22.90
CA TRP A 200 5.33 -16.58 22.51
C TRP A 200 5.54 -15.31 23.36
N PRO A 201 5.40 -14.11 22.78
CA PRO A 201 5.32 -12.88 23.55
C PRO A 201 3.98 -12.80 24.28
N SER A 202 3.86 -11.88 25.24
CA SER A 202 2.57 -11.51 25.82
C SER A 202 1.62 -10.96 24.75
N GLN A 203 0.30 -11.09 24.94
CA GLN A 203 -0.71 -10.64 23.96
C GLN A 203 -0.53 -9.17 23.53
N GLU A 204 -0.28 -8.27 24.49
CA GLU A 204 -0.04 -6.84 24.21
C GLU A 204 1.17 -6.62 23.27
N VAL A 205 2.29 -7.29 23.55
CA VAL A 205 3.48 -7.27 22.69
C VAL A 205 3.19 -7.90 21.33
N ALA A 206 2.39 -8.97 21.27
CA ALA A 206 1.99 -9.59 20.01
C ALA A 206 1.17 -8.64 19.14
N ASP A 207 0.21 -7.93 19.72
CA ASP A 207 -0.63 -7.00 18.97
C ASP A 207 0.18 -5.80 18.46
N GLN A 208 1.06 -5.23 19.29
CA GLN A 208 1.99 -4.17 18.88
C GLN A 208 2.96 -4.64 17.78
N LEU A 209 3.48 -5.87 17.86
CA LEU A 209 4.35 -6.41 16.80
C LEU A 209 3.61 -6.59 15.48
N ALA A 210 2.36 -7.05 15.52
CA ALA A 210 1.54 -7.18 14.33
C ALA A 210 1.32 -5.79 13.69
N GLU A 211 0.99 -4.78 14.48
CA GLU A 211 0.84 -3.39 14.02
C GLU A 211 2.12 -2.86 13.37
N VAL A 212 3.28 -3.04 14.02
CA VAL A 212 4.58 -2.66 13.44
C VAL A 212 4.82 -3.37 12.10
N LEU A 213 4.55 -4.69 12.02
CA LEU A 213 4.76 -5.45 10.80
C LEU A 213 3.82 -5.01 9.67
N PHE A 214 2.54 -4.76 9.95
CA PHE A 214 1.59 -4.25 8.97
C PHE A 214 1.97 -2.85 8.49
N SER A 215 2.29 -1.93 9.42
CA SER A 215 2.74 -0.57 9.08
C SER A 215 3.98 -0.60 8.18
N ARG A 216 5.01 -1.38 8.54
CA ARG A 216 6.24 -1.54 7.73
C ARG A 216 6.03 -2.27 6.41
N MET A 217 5.00 -3.12 6.29
CA MET A 217 4.64 -3.79 5.04
C MET A 217 4.02 -2.80 4.05
N VAL A 218 3.09 -1.96 4.54
CA VAL A 218 2.38 -0.93 3.78
C VAL A 218 3.33 0.21 3.40
N ASP A 219 4.03 0.77 4.38
CA ASP A 219 4.98 1.86 4.17
C ASP A 219 6.36 1.52 4.77
N PRO A 220 7.26 0.90 3.97
CA PRO A 220 8.63 0.63 4.38
C PRO A 220 9.51 1.87 4.59
N GLU A 221 9.04 3.08 4.24
CA GLU A 221 9.79 4.33 4.40
C GLU A 221 9.30 5.16 5.59
N SER A 222 8.14 4.78 6.17
CA SER A 222 7.58 5.39 7.38
C SER A 222 8.58 5.43 8.54
N GLN A 223 8.66 6.61 9.16
CA GLN A 223 9.50 6.88 10.33
C GLN A 223 8.85 6.46 11.65
N GLU A 224 7.55 6.17 11.65
CA GLU A 224 6.73 5.88 12.84
C GLU A 224 7.36 4.80 13.73
N TYR A 225 7.89 3.74 13.10
CA TYR A 225 8.47 2.58 13.80
C TYR A 225 9.96 2.35 13.54
N GLU A 226 10.64 3.22 12.80
CA GLU A 226 11.99 2.97 12.27
C GLU A 226 13.02 2.62 13.37
N THR A 227 13.02 3.35 14.49
CA THR A 227 13.96 3.11 15.60
C THR A 227 13.73 1.75 16.27
N ILE A 228 12.46 1.39 16.48
CA ILE A 228 12.08 0.12 17.11
C ILE A 228 12.36 -1.03 16.13
N TRP A 229 11.99 -0.87 14.86
CA TRP A 229 12.22 -1.83 13.78
C TRP A 229 13.69 -2.22 13.65
N ARG A 230 14.62 -1.24 13.61
CA ARG A 230 16.06 -1.52 13.58
C ARG A 230 16.53 -2.40 14.74
N THR A 231 15.95 -2.19 15.92
CA THR A 231 16.30 -2.95 17.11
C THR A 231 15.71 -4.36 17.07
N LEU A 232 14.43 -4.49 16.68
CA LEU A 232 13.72 -5.76 16.53
C LEU A 232 14.37 -6.67 15.48
N CYS A 233 14.81 -6.11 14.36
CA CYS A 233 15.41 -6.87 13.26
C CYS A 233 16.89 -7.21 13.46
N LYS A 234 17.50 -6.82 14.58
CA LYS A 234 18.90 -7.12 14.84
C LYS A 234 19.15 -8.63 14.85
N GLY A 235 19.90 -9.12 13.85
CA GLY A 235 20.22 -10.53 13.65
C GLY A 235 19.34 -11.25 12.62
N LEU A 236 18.35 -10.57 12.04
CA LEU A 236 17.62 -11.04 10.85
C LEU A 236 18.37 -10.63 9.57
N PRO A 237 18.17 -11.35 8.46
CA PRO A 237 18.78 -10.97 7.19
C PRO A 237 18.08 -9.76 6.58
N ASP A 238 18.84 -8.97 5.84
CA ASP A 238 18.30 -7.87 5.03
C ASP A 238 17.79 -8.44 3.70
N VAL A 239 16.49 -8.75 3.67
CA VAL A 239 15.82 -9.34 2.51
C VAL A 239 14.59 -8.52 2.13
N PRO A 240 14.21 -8.48 0.83
CA PRO A 240 13.00 -7.79 0.40
C PRO A 240 11.75 -8.30 1.13
N HIS A 241 10.86 -7.38 1.48
CA HIS A 241 9.55 -7.69 2.07
C HIS A 241 9.62 -8.53 3.35
N LEU A 242 10.66 -8.35 4.18
CA LEU A 242 10.79 -9.05 5.46
C LEU A 242 9.53 -8.97 6.34
N PRO A 243 8.86 -7.81 6.54
CA PRO A 243 7.62 -7.76 7.33
C PRO A 243 6.53 -8.72 6.84
N LEU A 244 6.30 -8.77 5.52
CA LEU A 244 5.32 -9.67 4.91
C LEU A 244 5.70 -11.14 5.15
N GLN A 245 6.96 -11.51 4.97
CA GLN A 245 7.41 -12.88 5.18
C GLN A 245 7.18 -13.34 6.63
N LEU A 246 7.39 -12.44 7.59
CA LEU A 246 7.11 -12.70 9.01
C LEU A 246 5.60 -12.80 9.28
N LEU A 247 4.77 -11.94 8.68
CA LEU A 247 3.31 -11.99 8.81
C LEU A 247 2.71 -13.29 8.22
N VAL A 248 3.23 -13.76 7.08
CA VAL A 248 2.84 -15.04 6.47
C VAL A 248 3.26 -16.20 7.39
N ALA A 249 4.49 -16.19 7.90
CA ALA A 249 4.97 -17.21 8.83
C ALA A 249 4.18 -17.24 10.15
N TRP A 250 3.66 -16.07 10.58
CA TRP A 250 2.79 -15.94 11.73
C TRP A 250 1.32 -16.33 11.43
N GLY A 251 0.95 -16.52 10.17
CA GLY A 251 -0.44 -16.78 9.77
C GLY A 251 -1.37 -15.58 9.97
N LYS A 252 -0.83 -14.36 10.08
CA LYS A 252 -1.62 -13.12 10.12
C LYS A 252 -2.16 -12.73 8.75
N VAL A 253 -1.48 -13.18 7.69
CA VAL A 253 -1.92 -13.08 6.30
C VAL A 253 -1.67 -14.41 5.58
N PRO A 254 -2.46 -14.77 4.56
CA PRO A 254 -2.29 -16.03 3.84
C PRO A 254 -1.00 -16.07 3.02
N ALA A 255 -0.63 -17.28 2.56
CA ALA A 255 0.36 -17.41 1.51
C ALA A 255 -0.07 -16.62 0.24
N HIS A 256 0.91 -16.12 -0.50
CA HIS A 256 0.70 -15.32 -1.71
C HIS A 256 -0.08 -14.00 -1.51
N TYR A 257 -0.24 -13.53 -0.27
CA TYR A 257 -0.95 -12.29 0.07
C TYR A 257 -0.51 -11.08 -0.78
N ASN A 258 -1.50 -10.36 -1.31
CA ASN A 258 -1.31 -9.23 -2.19
C ASN A 258 -1.15 -7.93 -1.40
N PHE A 259 0.00 -7.77 -0.74
CA PHE A 259 0.32 -6.57 0.04
C PHE A 259 0.34 -5.27 -0.80
N TRP A 260 0.45 -5.36 -2.12
CA TRP A 260 0.41 -4.20 -2.99
C TRP A 260 -0.95 -3.51 -2.99
N LEU A 261 -2.04 -4.24 -2.73
CA LEU A 261 -3.35 -3.64 -2.49
C LEU A 261 -3.34 -2.74 -1.25
N ASP A 262 -2.75 -3.21 -0.15
CA ASP A 262 -2.64 -2.40 1.07
C ASP A 262 -1.78 -1.15 0.85
N ARG A 263 -0.66 -1.28 0.11
CA ARG A 263 0.18 -0.14 -0.28
C ARG A 263 -0.56 0.88 -1.13
N ALA A 264 -1.47 0.42 -1.97
CA ALA A 264 -2.32 1.28 -2.78
C ALA A 264 -3.51 1.85 -2.00
N GLY A 265 -3.72 1.48 -0.74
CA GLY A 265 -4.93 1.83 0.01
C GLY A 265 -6.20 1.23 -0.62
N TYR A 266 -6.06 0.13 -1.34
CA TYR A 266 -7.10 -0.43 -2.20
C TYR A 266 -7.71 -1.68 -1.54
N ALA A 267 -8.81 -1.50 -0.81
CA ALA A 267 -9.50 -2.62 -0.17
C ALA A 267 -10.02 -3.63 -1.20
N SER A 268 -9.82 -4.92 -0.91
CA SER A 268 -10.41 -6.03 -1.68
C SER A 268 -11.91 -6.18 -1.38
N GLY A 269 -12.65 -6.78 -2.31
CA GLY A 269 -14.10 -6.97 -2.20
C GLY A 269 -14.92 -5.69 -2.42
N ASP A 270 -16.22 -5.78 -2.06
CA ASP A 270 -17.24 -4.77 -2.39
C ASP A 270 -17.94 -4.17 -1.14
N THR A 271 -17.21 -3.99 -0.04
CA THR A 271 -17.77 -3.42 1.22
C THR A 271 -17.16 -2.08 1.62
N TRP A 272 -16.16 -1.61 0.87
CA TRP A 272 -15.43 -0.36 1.14
C TRP A 272 -16.30 0.90 1.05
N TRP A 273 -17.46 0.82 0.40
CA TRP A 273 -18.44 1.90 0.27
C TRP A 273 -19.59 1.83 1.29
N SER A 274 -19.55 0.89 2.25
CA SER A 274 -20.67 0.64 3.19
C SER A 274 -21.13 1.86 3.99
N GLU A 275 -20.23 2.79 4.33
CA GLU A 275 -20.57 4.07 4.98
C GLU A 275 -21.40 5.01 4.08
N CYS A 276 -21.39 4.77 2.76
CA CYS A 276 -22.13 5.51 1.74
C CYS A 276 -23.31 4.70 1.16
N ALA A 277 -23.80 3.67 1.87
CA ALA A 277 -24.79 2.74 1.33
C ALA A 277 -26.08 3.42 0.81
N ASP A 278 -26.59 4.44 1.50
CA ASP A 278 -27.79 5.17 1.07
C ASP A 278 -27.55 5.91 -0.27
N GLU A 279 -26.38 6.53 -0.45
CA GLU A 279 -25.98 7.20 -1.70
C GLU A 279 -25.85 6.17 -2.82
N VAL A 280 -25.24 5.02 -2.56
CA VAL A 280 -25.11 3.92 -3.54
C VAL A 280 -26.48 3.39 -3.95
N HIS A 281 -27.39 3.13 -3.01
CA HIS A 281 -28.74 2.65 -3.35
C HIS A 281 -29.53 3.67 -4.17
N ALA A 282 -29.41 4.96 -3.85
CA ALA A 282 -30.06 6.03 -4.61
C ALA A 282 -29.51 6.13 -6.04
N LEU A 283 -28.19 6.04 -6.22
CA LEU A 283 -27.54 6.03 -7.52
C LEU A 283 -27.90 4.77 -8.33
N ALA A 284 -28.01 3.61 -7.67
CA ALA A 284 -28.40 2.36 -8.33
C ALA A 284 -29.85 2.44 -8.85
N ALA A 285 -30.77 2.98 -8.05
CA ALA A 285 -32.15 3.20 -8.47
C ALA A 285 -32.22 4.17 -9.67
N ALA A 286 -31.43 5.24 -9.65
CA ALA A 286 -31.38 6.21 -10.74
C ALA A 286 -30.80 5.62 -12.05
N GLY A 287 -29.75 4.80 -11.97
CA GLY A 287 -29.17 4.13 -13.14
C GLY A 287 -30.10 3.09 -13.77
N ARG A 288 -30.88 2.36 -12.95
CA ARG A 288 -31.84 1.35 -13.42
C ARG A 288 -33.09 1.99 -14.06
N GLU A 289 -33.52 3.15 -13.58
CA GLU A 289 -34.71 3.86 -14.05
C GLU A 289 -34.41 5.34 -14.35
N PRO A 290 -33.61 5.63 -15.40
CA PRO A 290 -33.09 6.98 -15.62
C PRO A 290 -34.20 7.98 -15.99
N LEU A 291 -35.20 7.57 -16.78
CA LEU A 291 -36.35 8.43 -17.12
C LEU A 291 -37.14 8.85 -15.87
N ASP A 292 -37.46 7.91 -14.97
CA ASP A 292 -38.19 8.19 -13.74
C ASP A 292 -37.37 9.06 -12.78
N ALA A 293 -36.05 8.85 -12.72
CA ALA A 293 -35.14 9.71 -11.98
C ALA A 293 -35.13 11.15 -12.51
N PHE A 294 -35.15 11.35 -13.83
CA PHE A 294 -35.25 12.68 -14.45
C PHE A 294 -36.61 13.34 -14.23
N ALA A 295 -37.70 12.58 -14.35
CA ALA A 295 -39.05 13.07 -14.09
C ALA A 295 -39.17 13.59 -12.64
N ARG A 296 -38.64 12.84 -11.65
CA ARG A 296 -38.59 13.28 -10.25
C ARG A 296 -37.79 14.57 -10.02
N ARG A 297 -36.88 14.94 -10.93
CA ARG A 297 -36.08 16.17 -10.90
C ARG A 297 -36.70 17.32 -11.71
N GLY A 298 -37.87 17.12 -12.32
CA GLY A 298 -38.54 18.14 -13.13
C GLY A 298 -37.83 18.47 -14.45
N LEU A 299 -37.03 17.54 -14.98
CA LEU A 299 -36.24 17.70 -16.20
C LEU A 299 -36.82 16.90 -17.38
N GLU A 300 -38.15 16.88 -17.48
CA GLU A 300 -38.88 16.18 -18.54
C GLU A 300 -38.53 16.78 -19.93
N GLY A 301 -38.23 15.94 -20.92
CA GLY A 301 -37.96 16.35 -22.30
C GLY A 301 -36.49 16.66 -22.66
N VAL A 302 -35.55 16.54 -21.71
CA VAL A 302 -34.10 16.71 -21.97
C VAL A 302 -33.40 15.39 -22.30
N PHE A 303 -34.01 14.26 -21.94
CA PHE A 303 -33.41 12.93 -22.03
C PHE A 303 -34.18 12.07 -23.03
N GLU A 304 -33.53 11.75 -24.16
CA GLU A 304 -34.14 11.02 -25.28
C GLU A 304 -33.93 9.51 -25.16
N ASN A 305 -34.85 8.72 -25.71
CA ASN A 305 -34.66 7.28 -25.88
C ASN A 305 -34.01 7.00 -27.24
N CYS A 306 -33.00 6.13 -27.26
CA CYS A 306 -32.36 5.67 -28.49
C CYS A 306 -32.60 4.17 -28.66
N ASP A 307 -33.38 3.81 -29.69
CA ASP A 307 -33.76 2.43 -30.00
C ASP A 307 -32.82 1.75 -31.02
N GLN A 308 -31.63 2.31 -31.24
CA GLN A 308 -30.67 1.76 -32.19
C GLN A 308 -30.11 0.43 -31.68
N PRO A 309 -30.10 -0.66 -32.49
CA PRO A 309 -29.73 -2.00 -32.02
C PRO A 309 -28.21 -2.13 -31.88
N CYS A 310 -27.67 -1.53 -30.82
CA CYS A 310 -26.24 -1.60 -30.49
C CYS A 310 -25.92 -2.94 -29.81
N ILE A 311 -24.72 -3.45 -30.07
CA ILE A 311 -24.19 -4.68 -29.48
C ILE A 311 -22.88 -4.37 -28.73
N SER A 312 -22.65 -5.04 -27.60
CA SER A 312 -21.33 -5.06 -26.95
C SER A 312 -20.57 -6.33 -27.32
N ILE A 313 -19.23 -6.28 -27.24
CA ILE A 313 -18.37 -7.47 -27.41
C ILE A 313 -17.30 -7.42 -26.32
N ASP A 314 -17.34 -8.38 -25.42
CA ASP A 314 -16.50 -8.40 -24.22
C ASP A 314 -15.90 -9.80 -23.98
N SER A 315 -15.03 -9.93 -22.97
CA SER A 315 -14.68 -11.26 -22.45
C SER A 315 -15.90 -11.90 -21.80
N ALA A 316 -16.00 -13.24 -21.85
CA ALA A 316 -17.11 -13.99 -21.23
C ALA A 316 -17.22 -13.78 -19.70
N THR A 317 -16.15 -13.32 -19.04
CA THR A 317 -16.12 -13.03 -17.61
C THR A 317 -16.47 -11.57 -17.27
N THR A 318 -16.65 -10.71 -18.26
CA THR A 318 -16.92 -9.27 -18.06
C THR A 318 -18.30 -9.05 -17.45
N ARG A 319 -18.40 -8.16 -16.46
CA ARG A 319 -19.67 -7.81 -15.80
C ARG A 319 -20.00 -6.32 -15.91
N ASP A 320 -18.98 -5.48 -15.96
CA ASP A 320 -18.99 -4.03 -16.12
C ASP A 320 -18.87 -3.64 -17.60
N VAL A 321 -19.95 -3.83 -18.36
CA VAL A 321 -20.00 -3.51 -19.80
C VAL A 321 -20.08 -1.98 -19.97
N ASP A 322 -18.97 -1.38 -20.37
CA ASP A 322 -18.83 0.07 -20.58
C ASP A 322 -19.34 0.53 -21.95
N ASP A 323 -19.25 -0.29 -22.99
CA ASP A 323 -19.41 0.17 -24.37
C ASP A 323 -20.20 -0.78 -25.26
N ALA A 324 -20.82 -0.21 -26.29
CA ALA A 324 -21.51 -0.93 -27.36
C ALA A 324 -21.52 -0.11 -28.64
N PHE A 325 -21.72 -0.76 -29.78
CA PHE A 325 -21.68 -0.08 -31.08
C PHE A 325 -22.78 -0.57 -32.04
N ASN A 326 -23.09 0.28 -33.02
CA ASN A 326 -23.85 -0.04 -34.22
C ASN A 326 -23.20 0.66 -35.43
N VAL A 327 -22.98 -0.08 -36.51
CA VAL A 327 -22.35 0.44 -37.74
C VAL A 327 -23.34 0.39 -38.89
N GLN A 328 -23.39 1.48 -39.65
CA GLN A 328 -24.16 1.62 -40.88
C GLN A 328 -23.26 2.15 -42.00
N THR A 329 -23.53 1.77 -43.24
CA THR A 329 -22.86 2.37 -44.39
C THR A 329 -23.51 3.71 -44.73
N GLU A 330 -22.69 4.71 -45.05
CA GLU A 330 -23.14 6.04 -45.42
C GLU A 330 -22.39 6.51 -46.68
N GLY A 331 -23.04 6.41 -47.84
CA GLY A 331 -22.36 6.58 -49.12
C GLY A 331 -21.24 5.56 -49.30
N GLU A 332 -20.00 6.04 -49.45
CA GLU A 332 -18.79 5.20 -49.49
C GLU A 332 -18.12 5.03 -48.11
N GLY A 333 -18.60 5.75 -47.09
CA GLY A 333 -18.10 5.71 -45.72
C GLY A 333 -19.04 4.99 -44.75
N TRP A 334 -18.96 5.38 -43.48
CA TRP A 334 -19.73 4.76 -42.40
C TRP A 334 -20.28 5.80 -41.41
N ALA A 335 -21.43 5.48 -40.84
CA ALA A 335 -21.94 6.12 -39.64
C ALA A 335 -21.85 5.12 -38.48
N VAL A 336 -21.21 5.52 -37.39
CA VAL A 336 -20.92 4.67 -36.23
C VAL A 336 -21.59 5.28 -35.01
N THR A 337 -22.52 4.55 -34.43
CA THR A 337 -23.12 4.93 -33.14
C THR A 337 -22.48 4.12 -32.04
N LEU A 338 -21.88 4.80 -31.08
CA LEU A 338 -21.30 4.23 -29.88
C LEU A 338 -22.18 4.60 -28.69
N MET A 339 -22.45 3.62 -27.84
CA MET A 339 -23.14 3.80 -26.56
C MET A 339 -22.13 3.53 -25.46
N LEU A 340 -21.83 4.54 -24.66
CA LEU A 340 -20.93 4.42 -23.51
C LEU A 340 -21.77 4.51 -22.23
N ALA A 341 -21.53 3.64 -21.26
CA ALA A 341 -22.21 3.65 -19.96
C ALA A 341 -22.10 5.04 -19.32
N CYS A 342 -23.19 5.58 -18.75
CA CYS A 342 -23.20 6.97 -18.26
C CYS A 342 -23.47 7.14 -16.76
N PRO A 343 -22.57 6.68 -15.88
CA PRO A 343 -22.64 6.93 -14.44
C PRO A 343 -22.60 8.41 -14.07
N ALA A 344 -21.84 9.26 -14.78
CA ALA A 344 -21.71 10.68 -14.48
C ALA A 344 -23.07 11.39 -14.46
N LEU A 345 -24.05 10.86 -15.20
CA LEU A 345 -25.40 11.43 -15.28
C LEU A 345 -26.04 11.69 -13.91
N PHE A 346 -25.87 10.79 -12.95
CA PHE A 346 -26.42 10.96 -11.61
C PHE A 346 -25.36 11.12 -10.52
N TRP A 347 -24.08 11.04 -10.89
CA TRP A 347 -22.96 11.03 -9.96
C TRP A 347 -22.81 12.35 -9.18
N ASN A 348 -22.39 12.23 -7.93
CA ASN A 348 -22.21 13.34 -7.01
C ASN A 348 -20.72 13.65 -6.79
N PHE A 349 -20.10 14.31 -7.78
CA PHE A 349 -18.69 14.68 -7.71
C PHE A 349 -18.37 15.61 -6.54
N GLY A 350 -17.33 15.29 -5.77
CA GLY A 350 -16.95 15.94 -4.51
C GLY A 350 -17.63 15.36 -3.25
N GLY A 351 -18.62 14.47 -3.43
CA GLY A 351 -19.33 13.78 -2.34
C GLY A 351 -18.49 12.72 -1.60
N PRO A 352 -19.05 12.11 -0.54
CA PRO A 352 -18.38 11.06 0.22
C PRO A 352 -18.00 9.84 -0.63
N LEU A 353 -18.94 9.29 -1.42
CA LEU A 353 -18.66 8.15 -2.30
C LEU A 353 -17.61 8.49 -3.36
N ASP A 354 -17.72 9.65 -3.99
CA ASP A 354 -16.78 10.11 -5.01
C ASP A 354 -15.34 10.18 -4.49
N LYS A 355 -15.12 10.63 -3.25
CA LYS A 355 -13.79 10.63 -2.64
C LYS A 355 -13.22 9.22 -2.44
N LEU A 356 -14.06 8.23 -2.14
CA LEU A 356 -13.63 6.84 -2.03
C LEU A 356 -13.27 6.27 -3.42
N VAL A 357 -14.09 6.54 -4.43
CA VAL A 357 -13.86 6.13 -5.82
C VAL A 357 -12.61 6.79 -6.40
N LEU A 358 -12.41 8.09 -6.17
CA LEU A 358 -11.21 8.85 -6.58
C LEU A 358 -9.93 8.22 -6.03
N ARG A 359 -9.94 7.79 -4.75
CA ARG A 359 -8.79 7.12 -4.11
C ARG A 359 -8.49 5.75 -4.71
N ARG A 360 -9.49 5.06 -5.28
CA ARG A 360 -9.31 3.83 -6.04
C ARG A 360 -8.77 4.13 -7.44
N GLY A 361 -9.32 5.13 -8.11
CA GLY A 361 -8.85 5.67 -9.40
C GLY A 361 -9.12 4.78 -10.63
N THR A 362 -8.99 3.46 -10.50
CA THR A 362 -9.25 2.48 -11.57
C THR A 362 -9.59 1.11 -10.98
N SER A 363 -10.37 0.29 -11.71
CA SER A 363 -10.56 -1.12 -11.37
C SER A 363 -9.23 -1.86 -11.56
N ILE A 364 -9.04 -2.92 -10.78
CA ILE A 364 -7.86 -3.79 -10.82
C ILE A 364 -8.34 -5.21 -11.13
N TYR A 365 -7.91 -5.78 -12.27
CA TYR A 365 -8.23 -7.14 -12.69
C TYR A 365 -6.98 -8.00 -12.53
N LEU A 366 -7.04 -9.02 -11.66
CA LEU A 366 -5.89 -9.88 -11.34
C LEU A 366 -6.26 -11.36 -11.50
N PRO A 367 -5.28 -12.26 -11.70
CA PRO A 367 -5.53 -13.71 -11.73
C PRO A 367 -6.22 -14.25 -10.48
N GLU A 368 -5.99 -13.63 -9.32
CA GLU A 368 -6.60 -13.98 -8.04
C GLU A 368 -7.97 -13.32 -7.77
N GLY A 369 -8.47 -12.48 -8.69
CA GLY A 369 -9.79 -11.86 -8.59
C GLY A 369 -9.80 -10.36 -8.92
N ASP A 370 -11.01 -9.85 -9.12
CA ASP A 370 -11.26 -8.48 -9.54
C ASP A 370 -11.56 -7.57 -8.35
N CYS A 371 -11.10 -6.32 -8.42
CA CYS A 371 -11.42 -5.28 -7.46
C CYS A 371 -11.91 -4.03 -8.20
N HIS A 372 -13.23 -3.84 -8.25
CA HIS A 372 -13.87 -2.78 -9.03
C HIS A 372 -13.64 -1.37 -8.44
N MET A 373 -13.53 -0.36 -9.32
CA MET A 373 -13.44 1.05 -8.94
C MET A 373 -14.74 1.55 -8.31
N LEU A 374 -15.87 1.24 -8.96
CA LEU A 374 -17.21 1.52 -8.48
C LEU A 374 -17.73 0.36 -7.62
N PRO A 375 -18.69 0.61 -6.71
CA PRO A 375 -19.49 -0.45 -6.10
C PRO A 375 -20.08 -1.38 -7.16
N GLU A 376 -20.11 -2.70 -6.93
CA GLU A 376 -20.66 -3.65 -7.93
C GLU A 376 -22.12 -3.30 -8.29
N ALA A 377 -22.93 -2.94 -7.29
CA ALA A 377 -24.31 -2.48 -7.48
C ALA A 377 -24.46 -1.31 -8.47
N LEU A 378 -23.39 -0.54 -8.72
CA LEU A 378 -23.34 0.54 -9.70
C LEU A 378 -22.64 0.07 -10.99
N GLY A 379 -21.41 -0.42 -10.88
CA GLY A 379 -20.53 -0.71 -12.01
C GLY A 379 -20.92 -1.95 -12.81
N THR A 380 -21.36 -3.03 -12.15
CA THR A 380 -21.70 -4.30 -12.82
C THR A 380 -23.20 -4.46 -13.04
N GLU A 381 -24.01 -3.61 -12.42
CA GLU A 381 -25.47 -3.68 -12.50
C GLU A 381 -26.12 -2.41 -13.05
N ALA A 382 -26.20 -1.35 -12.24
CA ALA A 382 -27.09 -0.22 -12.52
C ALA A 382 -26.67 0.63 -13.71
N TYR A 383 -25.38 0.68 -14.04
CA TYR A 383 -24.85 1.45 -15.18
C TYR A 383 -24.20 0.57 -16.25
N SER A 384 -23.90 -0.70 -15.96
CA SER A 384 -23.47 -1.69 -16.96
C SER A 384 -24.52 -1.79 -18.07
N LEU A 385 -24.09 -1.72 -19.32
CA LEU A 385 -24.97 -1.76 -20.51
C LEU A 385 -25.44 -3.20 -20.79
N LEU A 386 -26.30 -3.73 -19.91
CA LEU A 386 -26.84 -5.07 -20.02
C LEU A 386 -27.94 -5.17 -21.09
N ALA A 387 -27.90 -6.21 -21.91
CA ALA A 387 -28.82 -6.44 -23.02
C ALA A 387 -30.29 -6.43 -22.57
N GLY A 388 -31.13 -5.75 -23.34
CA GLY A 388 -32.56 -5.58 -23.08
C GLY A 388 -32.92 -4.65 -21.91
N GLN A 389 -31.95 -4.24 -21.09
CA GLN A 389 -32.18 -3.35 -19.94
C GLN A 389 -31.99 -1.90 -20.35
N ALA A 390 -32.89 -1.02 -19.90
CA ALA A 390 -32.73 0.41 -20.11
C ALA A 390 -31.62 0.94 -19.20
N ARG A 391 -30.66 1.64 -19.80
CA ARG A 391 -29.54 2.27 -19.11
C ARG A 391 -29.27 3.67 -19.65
N PRO A 392 -28.81 4.60 -18.81
CA PRO A 392 -28.29 5.86 -19.30
C PRO A 392 -26.97 5.62 -20.05
N ALA A 393 -26.85 6.25 -21.21
CA ALA A 393 -25.67 6.13 -22.06
C ALA A 393 -25.28 7.49 -22.64
N LEU A 394 -23.98 7.71 -22.77
CA LEU A 394 -23.42 8.76 -23.60
C LEU A 394 -23.33 8.20 -25.02
N LYS A 395 -24.19 8.72 -25.91
CA LYS A 395 -24.19 8.39 -27.33
C LYS A 395 -23.14 9.23 -28.04
N VAL A 396 -22.25 8.58 -28.78
CA VAL A 396 -21.29 9.22 -29.68
C VAL A 396 -21.56 8.72 -31.10
N LEU A 397 -22.10 9.57 -31.95
CA LEU A 397 -22.29 9.30 -33.38
C LEU A 397 -21.10 9.91 -34.14
N VAL A 398 -20.39 9.07 -34.90
CA VAL A 398 -19.22 9.48 -35.68
C VAL A 398 -19.42 9.12 -37.14
N HIS A 399 -19.24 10.10 -38.02
CA HIS A 399 -19.17 9.89 -39.46
C HIS A 399 -17.73 9.60 -39.85
N VAL A 400 -17.50 8.54 -40.62
CA VAL A 400 -16.16 8.10 -41.05
C VAL A 400 -16.12 8.07 -42.57
N ALA A 401 -15.13 8.75 -43.14
CA ALA A 401 -14.93 8.78 -44.59
C ALA A 401 -14.48 7.42 -45.13
N ALA A 402 -14.61 7.22 -46.46
CA ALA A 402 -14.26 5.97 -47.13
C ALA A 402 -12.78 5.57 -46.95
N ASP A 403 -11.89 6.55 -46.83
CA ASP A 403 -10.46 6.34 -46.56
C ASP A 403 -10.18 6.04 -45.08
N GLY A 404 -11.20 6.05 -44.23
CA GLY A 404 -11.11 5.89 -42.79
C GLY A 404 -10.93 7.20 -42.07
N GLY A 405 -10.85 8.36 -42.72
CA GLY A 405 -10.70 9.66 -42.07
C GLY A 405 -11.82 9.93 -41.04
N LEU A 406 -11.44 10.54 -39.90
CA LEU A 406 -12.38 10.99 -38.89
C LEU A 406 -13.20 12.17 -39.42
N GLY A 407 -14.52 12.02 -39.49
CA GLY A 407 -15.45 13.08 -39.89
C GLY A 407 -16.17 13.72 -38.70
N ASP A 408 -17.38 14.23 -38.97
CA ASP A 408 -18.20 14.93 -37.97
C ASP A 408 -18.62 14.00 -36.82
N CYS A 409 -18.76 14.61 -35.64
CA CYS A 409 -19.09 13.92 -34.39
C CYS A 409 -20.26 14.61 -33.70
N GLU A 410 -21.26 13.83 -33.30
CA GLU A 410 -22.36 14.26 -32.45
C GLU A 410 -22.33 13.50 -31.13
N VAL A 411 -22.47 14.23 -30.03
CA VAL A 411 -22.47 13.67 -28.68
C VAL A 411 -23.76 14.09 -27.98
N SER A 412 -24.43 13.12 -27.35
CA SER A 412 -25.70 13.35 -26.64
C SER A 412 -25.87 12.33 -25.52
N VAL A 413 -26.66 12.66 -24.51
CA VAL A 413 -27.02 11.74 -23.43
C VAL A 413 -28.39 11.12 -23.72
N VAL A 414 -28.49 9.79 -23.66
CA VAL A 414 -29.71 9.04 -24.02
C VAL A 414 -30.00 7.93 -23.02
N GLN A 415 -31.21 7.39 -23.07
CA GLN A 415 -31.51 6.04 -22.62
C GLN A 415 -31.27 5.06 -23.78
N SER A 416 -30.61 3.94 -23.53
CA SER A 416 -30.43 2.88 -24.53
C SER A 416 -30.77 1.51 -23.96
N ARG A 417 -31.20 0.60 -24.85
CA ARG A 417 -31.35 -0.84 -24.59
C ARG A 417 -30.51 -1.58 -25.61
N LEU A 418 -29.45 -2.24 -25.18
CA LEU A 418 -28.62 -3.02 -26.10
C LEU A 418 -29.39 -4.22 -26.66
N ALA A 419 -29.10 -4.56 -27.92
CA ALA A 419 -29.64 -5.74 -28.57
C ALA A 419 -29.01 -7.03 -28.04
N ALA A 420 -27.70 -7.03 -27.78
CA ALA A 420 -26.99 -8.16 -27.20
C ALA A 420 -25.66 -7.74 -26.54
N ASN A 421 -25.26 -8.50 -25.51
CA ASN A 421 -23.87 -8.57 -25.05
C ASN A 421 -23.26 -9.84 -25.64
N LEU A 422 -22.28 -9.70 -26.53
CA LEU A 422 -21.60 -10.80 -27.21
C LEU A 422 -20.24 -11.08 -26.57
N THR A 423 -19.69 -12.26 -26.84
CA THR A 423 -18.32 -12.60 -26.42
C THR A 423 -17.34 -12.44 -27.58
N TYR A 424 -16.09 -12.11 -27.28
CA TYR A 424 -15.01 -12.10 -28.28
C TYR A 424 -14.87 -13.46 -28.98
N SER A 425 -14.96 -14.57 -28.24
CA SER A 425 -14.84 -15.93 -28.80
C SER A 425 -15.94 -16.24 -29.81
N ASP A 426 -17.19 -15.92 -29.49
CA ASP A 426 -18.32 -16.14 -30.39
C ASP A 426 -18.26 -15.21 -31.61
N SER A 427 -17.90 -13.95 -31.39
CA SER A 427 -17.78 -12.96 -32.46
C SER A 427 -16.66 -13.32 -33.43
N GLN A 428 -15.51 -13.78 -32.94
CA GLN A 428 -14.41 -14.27 -33.78
C GLN A 428 -14.85 -15.47 -34.60
N ALA A 429 -15.49 -16.47 -33.98
CA ALA A 429 -15.94 -17.66 -34.68
C ALA A 429 -16.91 -17.31 -35.83
N VAL A 430 -17.80 -16.35 -35.62
CA VAL A 430 -18.70 -15.85 -36.68
C VAL A 430 -17.94 -15.11 -37.78
N LEU A 431 -16.95 -14.28 -37.44
CA LEU A 431 -16.11 -13.58 -38.43
C LEU A 431 -15.31 -14.57 -39.29
N ASP A 432 -14.72 -15.60 -38.68
CA ASP A 432 -13.98 -16.65 -39.37
C ASP A 432 -14.89 -17.45 -40.31
N ALA A 433 -16.07 -17.84 -39.82
CA ALA A 433 -17.10 -18.52 -40.57
C ALA A 433 -17.57 -17.73 -41.80
N LEU A 434 -17.77 -16.41 -41.65
CA LEU A 434 -18.10 -15.52 -42.76
C LEU A 434 -16.98 -15.46 -43.80
N ALA A 435 -15.72 -15.37 -43.36
CA ALA A 435 -14.56 -15.36 -44.25
C ALA A 435 -14.39 -16.68 -45.01
N ALA A 436 -14.72 -17.81 -44.37
CA ALA A 436 -14.70 -19.13 -44.96
C ALA A 436 -15.91 -19.45 -45.85
N GLY A 437 -17.00 -18.66 -45.76
CA GLY A 437 -18.27 -18.93 -46.44
C GLY A 437 -19.07 -20.07 -45.83
N ASP A 438 -18.87 -20.40 -44.56
CA ASP A 438 -19.54 -21.48 -43.82
C ASP A 438 -20.21 -20.93 -42.54
N PRO A 439 -21.43 -20.35 -42.63
CA PRO A 439 -22.07 -19.69 -41.49
C PRO A 439 -22.33 -20.63 -40.30
N LEU A 440 -22.22 -20.11 -39.08
CA LEU A 440 -22.47 -20.83 -37.83
C LEU A 440 -23.83 -20.46 -37.21
N PRO A 441 -24.98 -20.98 -37.70
CA PRO A 441 -26.31 -20.52 -37.27
C PRO A 441 -26.64 -20.78 -35.80
N GLN A 442 -25.92 -21.68 -35.13
CA GLN A 442 -26.11 -21.99 -33.71
C GLN A 442 -25.26 -21.13 -32.77
N ASN A 443 -24.34 -20.32 -33.32
CA ASN A 443 -23.52 -19.42 -32.51
C ASN A 443 -24.35 -18.22 -32.02
N ALA A 444 -24.16 -17.80 -30.76
CA ALA A 444 -24.92 -16.71 -30.15
C ALA A 444 -24.75 -15.36 -30.87
N SER A 445 -23.61 -15.14 -31.53
CA SER A 445 -23.30 -13.93 -32.29
C SER A 445 -23.78 -13.97 -33.75
N ALA A 446 -24.26 -15.12 -34.24
CA ALA A 446 -24.69 -15.29 -35.63
C ALA A 446 -25.82 -14.34 -36.06
N PRO A 447 -26.82 -13.99 -35.21
CA PRO A 447 -27.84 -13.01 -35.58
C PRO A 447 -27.28 -11.61 -35.91
N TYR A 448 -26.06 -11.31 -35.44
CA TYR A 448 -25.38 -10.03 -35.60
C TYR A 448 -24.20 -10.08 -36.59
N ALA A 449 -24.11 -11.15 -37.38
CA ALA A 449 -23.04 -11.37 -38.36
C ALA A 449 -22.77 -10.17 -39.28
N GLU A 450 -23.82 -9.48 -39.74
CA GLU A 450 -23.67 -8.30 -40.59
C GLU A 450 -23.08 -7.09 -39.84
N GLN A 451 -23.47 -6.88 -38.58
CA GLN A 451 -22.88 -5.83 -37.75
C GLN A 451 -21.40 -6.11 -37.45
N LEU A 452 -21.04 -7.38 -37.20
CA LEU A 452 -19.65 -7.80 -37.04
C LEU A 452 -18.84 -7.56 -38.32
N ARG A 453 -19.39 -7.95 -39.48
CA ARG A 453 -18.74 -7.76 -40.79
C ARG A 453 -18.49 -6.29 -41.09
N LEU A 454 -19.50 -5.43 -40.89
CA LEU A 454 -19.38 -3.98 -41.10
C LEU A 454 -18.40 -3.34 -40.12
N GLY A 455 -18.47 -3.72 -38.83
CA GLY A 455 -17.55 -3.24 -37.81
C GLY A 455 -16.11 -3.60 -38.11
N LEU A 456 -15.85 -4.84 -38.54
CA LEU A 456 -14.50 -5.28 -38.90
C LEU A 456 -13.97 -4.55 -40.14
N ALA A 457 -14.82 -4.34 -41.16
CA ALA A 457 -14.45 -3.61 -42.36
C ALA A 457 -14.04 -2.16 -42.03
N LEU A 458 -14.84 -1.48 -41.21
CA LEU A 458 -14.52 -0.15 -40.71
C LEU A 458 -13.22 -0.15 -39.90
N ALA A 459 -13.06 -1.08 -38.96
CA ALA A 459 -11.89 -1.15 -38.08
C ALA A 459 -10.58 -1.30 -38.88
N ARG A 460 -10.58 -2.16 -39.91
CA ARG A 460 -9.44 -2.32 -40.84
C ARG A 460 -9.13 -1.02 -41.58
N GLN A 461 -10.15 -0.30 -42.02
CA GLN A 461 -9.96 0.98 -42.70
C GLN A 461 -9.43 2.07 -41.74
N ARG A 462 -9.95 2.13 -40.51
CA ARG A 462 -9.46 3.03 -39.45
C ARG A 462 -8.02 2.75 -39.05
N GLN A 463 -7.66 1.48 -38.89
CA GLN A 463 -6.29 1.07 -38.61
C GLN A 463 -5.35 1.50 -39.74
N THR A 464 -5.75 1.31 -41.01
CA THR A 464 -4.99 1.73 -42.19
C THR A 464 -4.75 3.24 -42.20
N ALA A 465 -5.81 4.04 -41.96
CA ALA A 465 -5.70 5.50 -41.89
C ALA A 465 -4.75 5.94 -40.76
N ARG A 466 -4.89 5.35 -39.57
CA ARG A 466 -4.03 5.67 -38.42
C ARG A 466 -2.56 5.29 -38.65
N ILE A 467 -2.28 4.15 -39.30
CA ILE A 467 -0.92 3.77 -39.68
C ILE A 467 -0.34 4.80 -40.67
N ALA A 468 -1.14 5.27 -41.63
CA ALA A 468 -0.72 6.34 -42.54
C ALA A 468 -0.38 7.65 -41.79
N ASP A 469 -1.08 7.91 -40.67
CA ASP A 469 -0.81 9.02 -39.74
C ASP A 469 0.33 8.74 -38.73
N GLY A 470 1.00 7.59 -38.83
CA GLY A 470 2.18 7.24 -38.03
C GLY A 470 1.92 6.33 -36.83
N ALA A 471 0.73 5.73 -36.70
CA ALA A 471 0.42 4.82 -35.61
C ALA A 471 1.32 3.58 -35.60
N VAL A 472 1.64 3.14 -34.39
CA VAL A 472 2.48 1.98 -34.11
C VAL A 472 1.65 0.99 -33.30
N ILE A 473 1.42 -0.19 -33.87
CA ILE A 473 0.58 -1.21 -33.27
C ILE A 473 1.47 -2.38 -32.87
N MET A 474 1.41 -2.72 -31.59
CA MET A 474 2.10 -3.85 -31.01
C MET A 474 1.12 -5.01 -30.92
N ASP A 475 1.23 -5.97 -31.85
CA ASP A 475 0.36 -7.13 -31.86
C ASP A 475 1.06 -8.31 -31.17
N ARG A 476 0.76 -8.46 -29.87
CA ARG A 476 1.29 -9.54 -29.04
C ARG A 476 0.14 -10.24 -28.33
N PRO A 477 0.00 -11.56 -28.49
CA PRO A 477 -0.87 -12.35 -27.61
C PRO A 477 -0.43 -12.19 -26.16
N ASP A 478 -1.35 -11.76 -25.30
CA ASP A 478 -1.11 -11.76 -23.86
C ASP A 478 -1.55 -13.11 -23.26
N PRO A 479 -0.67 -13.78 -22.50
CA PRO A 479 -1.02 -15.06 -21.91
C PRO A 479 -1.94 -14.87 -20.69
N VAL A 480 -2.85 -15.81 -20.54
CA VAL A 480 -3.75 -15.91 -19.40
C VAL A 480 -3.09 -16.75 -18.30
N ILE A 481 -3.41 -16.38 -17.06
CA ILE A 481 -2.90 -17.01 -15.85
C ILE A 481 -4.09 -17.66 -15.16
N HIS A 482 -4.06 -18.99 -15.03
CA HIS A 482 -5.06 -19.74 -14.27
C HIS A 482 -4.47 -20.16 -12.93
N LEU A 483 -5.24 -19.95 -11.87
CA LEU A 483 -4.88 -20.33 -10.50
C LEU A 483 -5.82 -21.46 -10.03
N GLU A 484 -5.24 -22.55 -9.54
CA GLU A 484 -5.99 -23.70 -9.00
C GLU A 484 -5.52 -24.03 -7.58
N GLY A 485 -6.46 -24.27 -6.66
CA GLY A 485 -6.17 -24.58 -5.25
C GLY A 485 -6.13 -23.35 -4.35
N GLU A 486 -5.71 -23.53 -3.09
CA GLU A 486 -5.76 -22.49 -2.05
C GLU A 486 -4.45 -22.44 -1.23
N GLY A 487 -4.26 -21.32 -0.53
CA GLY A 487 -3.15 -21.16 0.41
C GLY A 487 -1.78 -21.33 -0.26
N ALA A 488 -0.88 -22.08 0.37
CA ALA A 488 0.48 -22.27 -0.13
C ALA A 488 0.59 -23.28 -1.30
N ASP A 489 -0.50 -24.00 -1.59
CA ASP A 489 -0.55 -25.10 -2.55
C ASP A 489 -1.14 -24.69 -3.91
N VAL A 490 -1.41 -23.38 -4.10
CA VAL A 490 -1.90 -22.82 -5.38
C VAL A 490 -0.99 -23.25 -6.52
N ARG A 491 -1.57 -23.90 -7.53
CA ARG A 491 -0.94 -24.24 -8.81
C ARG A 491 -1.23 -23.14 -9.81
N VAL A 492 -0.21 -22.76 -10.56
CA VAL A 492 -0.31 -21.76 -11.62
C VAL A 492 -0.15 -22.46 -12.95
N GLU A 493 -1.02 -22.16 -13.89
CA GLU A 493 -0.80 -22.45 -15.31
C GLU A 493 -0.79 -21.15 -16.10
N VAL A 494 0.14 -21.04 -17.04
CA VAL A 494 0.31 -19.88 -17.92
C VAL A 494 0.28 -20.39 -19.34
N GLY A 495 -0.62 -19.82 -20.15
CA GLY A 495 -0.77 -20.19 -21.55
C GLY A 495 -1.50 -19.13 -22.32
N LEU A 496 -1.58 -19.30 -23.64
CA LEU A 496 -2.45 -18.49 -24.47
C LEU A 496 -3.89 -18.99 -24.30
N ASP A 497 -4.82 -18.06 -24.13
CA ASP A 497 -6.25 -18.35 -24.20
C ASP A 497 -6.73 -18.24 -25.66
N TYR A 498 -8.04 -18.35 -25.88
CA TYR A 498 -8.65 -18.19 -27.20
C TYR A 498 -8.20 -16.88 -27.86
N GLN A 499 -7.83 -16.96 -29.13
CA GLN A 499 -7.37 -15.82 -29.91
C GLN A 499 -8.56 -15.26 -30.67
N ALA A 500 -8.89 -14.00 -30.42
CA ALA A 500 -9.95 -13.27 -31.10
C ALA A 500 -9.43 -12.00 -31.78
N PRO A 501 -8.38 -12.09 -32.63
CA PRO A 501 -7.64 -10.92 -33.12
C PRO A 501 -8.52 -9.94 -33.90
N ASP A 502 -9.42 -10.43 -34.76
CA ASP A 502 -10.30 -9.56 -35.54
C ASP A 502 -11.38 -8.92 -34.66
N ALA A 503 -11.99 -9.69 -33.74
CA ALA A 503 -13.02 -9.15 -32.85
C ALA A 503 -12.44 -8.15 -31.82
N GLN A 504 -11.24 -8.41 -31.31
CA GLN A 504 -10.53 -7.49 -30.41
C GLN A 504 -10.09 -6.22 -31.15
N MET A 505 -9.52 -6.34 -32.35
CA MET A 505 -9.16 -5.20 -33.19
C MET A 505 -10.39 -4.35 -33.52
N LEU A 506 -11.53 -5.00 -33.83
CA LEU A 506 -12.80 -4.31 -34.09
C LEU A 506 -13.14 -3.39 -32.91
N VAL A 507 -13.27 -3.94 -31.70
CA VAL A 507 -13.63 -3.14 -30.52
C VAL A 507 -12.57 -2.07 -30.21
N ALA A 508 -11.28 -2.42 -30.29
CA ALA A 508 -10.20 -1.48 -30.03
C ALA A 508 -10.25 -0.24 -30.93
N GLU A 509 -10.44 -0.42 -32.24
CA GLU A 509 -10.53 0.71 -33.19
C GLU A 509 -11.80 1.55 -32.97
N MET A 510 -12.91 0.93 -32.55
CA MET A 510 -14.13 1.67 -32.17
C MET A 510 -13.91 2.56 -30.95
N MET A 511 -13.24 2.04 -29.91
CA MET A 511 -12.98 2.82 -28.70
C MET A 511 -11.99 3.95 -28.94
N ILE A 512 -10.99 3.70 -29.79
CA ILE A 512 -10.03 4.72 -30.20
C ILE A 512 -10.73 5.80 -31.03
N LEU A 513 -11.61 5.41 -31.96
CA LEU A 513 -12.43 6.33 -32.74
C LEU A 513 -13.30 7.21 -31.83
N ALA A 514 -14.02 6.62 -30.88
CA ALA A 514 -14.87 7.34 -29.93
C ALA A 514 -14.10 8.41 -29.17
N SER A 515 -12.98 8.02 -28.55
CA SER A 515 -12.15 8.90 -27.73
C SER A 515 -11.46 10.00 -28.55
N ALA A 516 -11.07 9.72 -29.80
CA ALA A 516 -10.54 10.72 -30.72
C ALA A 516 -11.62 11.72 -31.18
N ALA A 517 -12.81 11.22 -31.52
CA ALA A 517 -13.94 12.03 -31.96
C ALA A 517 -14.44 12.96 -30.85
N VAL A 518 -14.54 12.46 -29.62
CA VAL A 518 -14.90 13.25 -28.43
C VAL A 518 -13.83 14.30 -28.12
N ALA A 519 -12.54 13.94 -28.23
CA ALA A 519 -11.45 14.90 -28.04
C ALA A 519 -11.51 16.06 -29.05
N GLN A 520 -11.87 15.77 -30.31
CA GLN A 520 -12.04 16.79 -31.34
C GLN A 520 -13.31 17.63 -31.09
N TRP A 521 -14.43 16.97 -30.79
CA TRP A 521 -15.70 17.63 -30.46
C TRP A 521 -15.56 18.64 -29.30
N ALA A 522 -14.83 18.24 -28.25
CA ALA A 522 -14.58 19.07 -27.07
C ALA A 522 -13.69 20.26 -27.41
N ALA A 523 -12.64 20.04 -28.22
CA ALA A 523 -11.73 21.09 -28.65
C ALA A 523 -12.46 22.18 -29.47
N ASP A 524 -13.33 21.79 -30.38
CA ASP A 524 -14.11 22.71 -31.22
C ASP A 524 -15.08 23.59 -30.41
N ARG A 525 -15.41 23.16 -29.18
CA ARG A 525 -16.33 23.84 -28.25
C ARG A 525 -15.63 24.47 -27.05
N GLY A 526 -14.30 24.37 -26.95
CA GLY A 526 -13.54 24.89 -25.80
C GLY A 526 -13.86 24.19 -24.48
N VAL A 527 -14.26 22.91 -24.52
CA VAL A 527 -14.49 22.09 -23.32
C VAL A 527 -13.16 21.47 -22.89
N ALA A 528 -12.72 21.79 -21.67
CA ALA A 528 -11.48 21.25 -21.10
C ALA A 528 -11.65 19.76 -20.75
N MET A 529 -10.66 18.94 -21.08
CA MET A 529 -10.67 17.48 -20.89
C MET A 529 -9.35 16.99 -20.32
N LEU A 530 -9.36 15.78 -19.73
CA LEU A 530 -8.15 15.01 -19.45
C LEU A 530 -7.75 14.24 -20.72
N HIS A 531 -6.57 14.56 -21.26
CA HIS A 531 -5.99 13.90 -22.42
C HIS A 531 -5.00 12.83 -22.01
N ARG A 532 -4.93 11.74 -22.77
CA ARG A 532 -3.86 10.75 -22.66
C ARG A 532 -2.81 11.06 -23.72
N VAL A 533 -1.64 11.46 -23.28
CA VAL A 533 -0.57 12.05 -24.10
C VAL A 533 0.62 11.10 -24.20
N GLN A 534 1.24 11.07 -25.37
CA GLN A 534 2.52 10.43 -25.62
C GLN A 534 3.25 11.25 -26.68
N ASP A 535 3.77 12.41 -26.25
CA ASP A 535 4.37 13.40 -27.14
C ASP A 535 5.85 13.07 -27.43
N VAL A 536 6.05 12.17 -28.39
CA VAL A 536 7.38 11.76 -28.85
C VAL A 536 7.40 11.63 -30.38
N ALA A 537 8.46 12.13 -31.00
CA ALA A 537 8.64 11.99 -32.44
C ALA A 537 9.18 10.58 -32.76
N LEU A 538 8.40 9.81 -33.51
CA LEU A 538 8.80 8.48 -33.98
C LEU A 538 9.28 8.54 -35.44
N PRO A 539 10.30 7.74 -35.81
CA PRO A 539 10.65 7.52 -37.20
C PRO A 539 9.46 6.97 -37.99
N LYS A 540 9.28 7.42 -39.24
CA LYS A 540 8.14 7.02 -40.08
C LYS A 540 8.12 5.52 -40.36
N GLU A 541 9.29 4.90 -40.42
CA GLU A 541 9.45 3.45 -40.59
C GLU A 541 8.94 2.63 -39.41
N TYR A 542 8.62 3.24 -38.26
CA TYR A 542 8.00 2.54 -37.14
C TYR A 542 6.48 2.45 -37.26
N ALA A 543 5.86 3.20 -38.17
CA ALA A 543 4.43 3.12 -38.42
C ALA A 543 4.07 1.76 -39.02
N GLY A 544 3.10 1.07 -38.43
CA GLY A 544 2.68 -0.26 -38.85
C GLY A 544 2.34 -1.20 -37.70
N VAL A 545 2.15 -2.47 -38.05
CA VAL A 545 1.85 -3.56 -37.11
C VAL A 545 3.11 -4.39 -36.90
N TRP A 546 3.49 -4.60 -35.64
CA TRP A 546 4.71 -5.31 -35.24
C TRP A 546 4.37 -6.50 -34.36
N THR A 547 4.87 -7.68 -34.77
CA THR A 547 4.61 -8.97 -34.09
C THR A 547 5.88 -9.66 -33.58
N THR A 548 7.06 -9.27 -34.06
CA THR A 548 8.31 -9.93 -33.64
C THR A 548 8.85 -9.30 -32.35
N PRO A 549 9.28 -10.10 -31.35
CA PRO A 549 9.73 -9.57 -30.06
C PRO A 549 10.87 -8.55 -30.14
N GLN A 550 11.82 -8.73 -31.06
CA GLN A 550 12.97 -7.84 -31.24
C GLN A 550 12.57 -6.50 -31.85
N ASP A 551 11.67 -6.46 -32.82
CA ASP A 551 11.22 -5.20 -33.42
C ASP A 551 10.35 -4.44 -32.41
N MET A 552 9.44 -5.12 -31.73
CA MET A 552 8.62 -4.54 -30.67
C MET A 552 9.50 -3.93 -29.56
N THR A 553 10.54 -4.65 -29.11
CA THR A 553 11.48 -4.14 -28.10
C THR A 553 12.22 -2.90 -28.59
N ARG A 554 12.73 -2.91 -29.84
CA ARG A 554 13.40 -1.75 -30.44
C ARG A 554 12.49 -0.52 -30.45
N ILE A 555 11.25 -0.69 -30.85
CA ILE A 555 10.29 0.42 -31.01
C ILE A 555 9.77 0.90 -29.66
N MET A 556 9.48 0.00 -28.72
CA MET A 556 9.08 0.36 -27.35
C MET A 556 10.14 1.23 -26.65
N ARG A 557 11.42 1.09 -27.00
CA ARG A 557 12.50 1.96 -26.47
C ARG A 557 12.51 3.37 -27.05
N ALA A 558 11.92 3.57 -28.22
CA ALA A 558 11.74 4.90 -28.80
C ALA A 558 10.46 5.58 -28.30
N LEU A 559 9.54 4.81 -27.70
CA LEU A 559 8.34 5.33 -27.06
C LEU A 559 8.64 5.79 -25.63
N THR A 560 7.94 6.85 -25.20
CA THR A 560 7.83 7.20 -23.78
C THR A 560 6.57 6.59 -23.19
N PRO A 561 6.49 6.34 -21.86
CA PRO A 561 5.23 6.01 -21.22
C PRO A 561 4.19 7.09 -21.49
N SER A 562 2.94 6.70 -21.78
CA SER A 562 1.85 7.67 -21.92
C SER A 562 1.37 8.14 -20.55
N GLY A 563 1.01 9.41 -20.44
CA GLY A 563 0.53 10.06 -19.21
C GLY A 563 -0.80 10.74 -19.42
N LEU A 564 -1.45 11.13 -18.32
CA LEU A 564 -2.62 12.02 -18.38
C LEU A 564 -2.14 13.47 -18.26
N GLU A 565 -2.69 14.35 -19.08
CA GLU A 565 -2.44 15.79 -19.05
C GLU A 565 -3.73 16.56 -19.37
N VAL A 566 -3.86 17.79 -18.89
CA VAL A 566 -4.97 18.69 -19.28
C VAL A 566 -4.71 19.36 -20.62
N GLN A 567 -3.44 19.58 -20.97
CA GLN A 567 -3.09 20.14 -22.26
C GLN A 567 -3.17 19.06 -23.34
N ALA A 568 -3.98 19.32 -24.38
CA ALA A 568 -4.01 18.45 -25.55
C ALA A 568 -2.64 18.42 -26.25
N ARG A 569 -2.11 17.21 -26.43
CA ARG A 569 -0.88 16.92 -27.18
C ARG A 569 -1.02 15.59 -27.94
N PRO A 570 -0.15 15.32 -28.93
CA PRO A 570 -0.21 14.09 -29.69
C PRO A 570 -0.06 12.82 -28.84
N HIS A 571 -0.65 11.74 -29.33
CA HIS A 571 -0.39 10.39 -28.85
C HIS A 571 0.31 9.59 -29.96
N ALA A 572 1.64 9.54 -29.91
CA ALA A 572 2.48 9.02 -30.99
C ALA A 572 2.13 7.59 -31.43
N ALA A 573 2.04 6.63 -30.49
CA ALA A 573 1.71 5.24 -30.84
C ALA A 573 0.30 5.10 -31.44
N LEU A 574 -0.63 6.01 -31.14
CA LEU A 574 -1.98 5.96 -31.70
C LEU A 574 -2.08 6.68 -33.06
N GLY A 575 -1.10 7.49 -33.46
CA GLY A 575 -1.19 8.31 -34.67
C GLY A 575 -2.27 9.38 -34.57
N LEU A 576 -2.48 9.95 -33.38
CA LEU A 576 -3.56 10.92 -33.12
C LEU A 576 -3.00 12.24 -32.60
N ALA A 577 -3.55 13.36 -33.09
CA ALA A 577 -3.17 14.70 -32.64
C ALA A 577 -3.68 15.03 -31.22
N ARG A 578 -4.78 14.40 -30.79
CA ARG A 578 -5.39 14.53 -29.47
C ARG A 578 -6.18 13.25 -29.16
N TYR A 579 -6.22 12.86 -27.89
CA TYR A 579 -6.89 11.64 -27.46
C TYR A 579 -7.38 11.77 -26.01
N THR A 580 -8.67 11.58 -25.78
CA THR A 580 -9.35 11.77 -24.48
C THR A 580 -10.11 10.51 -24.11
N PRO A 581 -9.64 9.73 -23.13
CA PRO A 581 -10.34 8.52 -22.69
C PRO A 581 -11.75 8.84 -22.18
N VAL A 582 -12.77 8.22 -22.76
CA VAL A 582 -14.18 8.35 -22.32
C VAL A 582 -14.95 7.03 -22.35
N THR A 583 -14.34 5.97 -22.87
CA THR A 583 -15.03 4.72 -23.19
C THR A 583 -15.05 3.71 -22.05
N SER A 584 -14.56 4.06 -20.85
CA SER A 584 -14.58 3.13 -19.72
C SER A 584 -14.86 3.79 -18.35
N PRO A 585 -15.95 4.57 -18.22
CA PRO A 585 -16.25 5.32 -16.99
C PRO A 585 -16.62 4.43 -15.80
N LEU A 586 -17.01 3.16 -16.00
CA LEU A 586 -17.30 2.24 -14.89
C LEU A 586 -16.05 1.75 -14.17
N ARG A 587 -14.89 1.81 -14.84
CA ARG A 587 -13.62 1.25 -14.36
C ARG A 587 -12.43 2.20 -14.40
N ARG A 588 -12.54 3.40 -14.98
CA ARG A 588 -11.48 4.42 -14.99
C ARG A 588 -12.04 5.78 -14.56
N TYR A 589 -11.51 6.34 -13.48
CA TYR A 589 -11.93 7.64 -12.98
C TYR A 589 -11.66 8.79 -13.96
N PRO A 590 -10.54 8.81 -14.73
CA PRO A 590 -10.35 9.81 -15.78
C PRO A 590 -11.47 9.85 -16.82
N ASP A 591 -12.00 8.68 -17.20
CA ASP A 591 -13.12 8.57 -18.14
C ASP A 591 -14.41 9.11 -17.51
N LEU A 592 -14.66 8.82 -16.23
CA LEU A 592 -15.80 9.36 -15.47
C LEU A 592 -15.74 10.90 -15.37
N VAL A 593 -14.54 11.46 -15.18
CA VAL A 593 -14.32 12.93 -15.17
C VAL A 593 -14.59 13.55 -16.54
N ASN A 594 -14.04 12.94 -17.59
CA ASN A 594 -14.27 13.37 -18.97
C ASN A 594 -15.75 13.28 -19.35
N GLU A 595 -16.43 12.21 -18.94
CA GLU A 595 -17.86 12.06 -19.13
C GLU A 595 -18.64 13.18 -18.43
N GLU A 596 -18.31 13.53 -17.19
CA GLU A 596 -18.96 14.63 -16.47
C GLU A 596 -18.74 15.98 -17.13
N GLN A 597 -17.57 16.24 -17.73
CA GLN A 597 -17.37 17.48 -18.49
C GLN A 597 -18.40 17.61 -19.62
N LEU A 598 -18.69 16.51 -20.32
CA LEU A 598 -19.69 16.46 -21.39
C LEU A 598 -21.11 16.60 -20.83
N VAL A 599 -21.46 15.80 -19.82
CA VAL A 599 -22.78 15.81 -19.18
C VAL A 599 -23.09 17.19 -18.58
N HIS A 600 -22.14 17.81 -17.90
CA HIS A 600 -22.30 19.14 -17.33
C HIS A 600 -22.45 20.21 -18.41
N TYR A 601 -21.68 20.10 -19.49
CA TYR A 601 -21.79 21.00 -20.63
C TYR A 601 -23.18 20.93 -21.29
N PHE A 602 -23.75 19.74 -21.48
CA PHE A 602 -25.10 19.61 -22.02
C PHE A 602 -26.18 20.21 -21.11
N ARG A 603 -25.95 20.21 -19.79
CA ARG A 603 -26.88 20.76 -18.80
C ARG A 603 -26.79 22.27 -18.66
N THR A 604 -25.60 22.83 -18.76
CA THR A 604 -25.32 24.22 -18.33
C THR A 604 -24.75 25.11 -19.43
N GLY A 605 -24.27 24.52 -20.53
CA GLY A 605 -23.52 25.21 -21.58
C GLY A 605 -22.06 25.50 -21.22
N GLN A 606 -21.56 24.99 -20.10
CA GLN A 606 -20.17 25.18 -19.65
C GLN A 606 -19.55 23.86 -19.15
N PRO A 607 -18.23 23.67 -19.25
CA PRO A 607 -17.55 22.57 -18.57
C PRO A 607 -17.71 22.70 -17.04
N ARG A 608 -17.71 21.56 -16.34
CA ARG A 608 -17.77 21.52 -14.87
C ARG A 608 -16.49 22.09 -14.24
N TRP A 609 -15.35 21.70 -14.78
CA TRP A 609 -14.04 22.11 -14.28
C TRP A 609 -13.30 22.90 -15.35
N THR A 610 -12.63 23.95 -14.91
CA THR A 610 -11.61 24.66 -15.68
C THR A 610 -10.36 23.80 -15.85
N GLU A 611 -9.44 24.20 -16.75
CA GLU A 611 -8.15 23.52 -16.91
C GLU A 611 -7.32 23.50 -15.62
N ALA A 612 -7.38 24.58 -14.82
CA ALA A 612 -6.70 24.66 -13.54
C ALA A 612 -7.26 23.65 -12.52
N GLU A 613 -8.60 23.56 -12.42
CA GLU A 613 -9.25 22.60 -11.51
C GLU A 613 -9.03 21.15 -11.95
N LEU A 614 -9.00 20.86 -13.26
CA LEU A 614 -8.61 19.54 -13.77
C LEU A 614 -7.16 19.21 -13.43
N THR A 615 -6.26 20.19 -13.45
CA THR A 615 -4.85 20.03 -13.06
C THR A 615 -4.74 19.68 -11.57
N ASP A 616 -5.49 20.37 -10.71
CA ASP A 616 -5.54 20.07 -9.27
C ASP A 616 -6.13 18.68 -9.00
N LEU A 617 -7.20 18.30 -9.71
CA LEU A 617 -7.77 16.95 -9.63
C LEU A 617 -6.75 15.88 -10.04
N LEU A 618 -6.01 16.13 -11.13
CA LEU A 618 -5.01 15.20 -11.63
C LEU A 618 -3.83 15.03 -10.66
N ASN A 619 -3.46 16.06 -9.91
CA ASN A 619 -2.43 15.98 -8.86
C ASN A 619 -2.85 15.04 -7.71
N VAL A 620 -4.15 14.95 -7.41
CA VAL A 620 -4.70 14.02 -6.42
C VAL A 620 -4.88 12.61 -6.99
N LEU A 621 -5.29 12.50 -8.25
CA LEU A 621 -5.59 11.23 -8.92
C LEU A 621 -4.33 10.45 -9.33
N SER A 622 -3.28 11.14 -9.78
CA SER A 622 -2.06 10.49 -10.31
C SER A 622 -1.43 9.47 -9.33
N PRO A 623 -1.24 9.79 -8.03
CA PRO A 623 -0.71 8.82 -7.06
C PRO A 623 -1.57 7.56 -6.92
N ALA A 624 -2.90 7.68 -6.96
CA ALA A 624 -3.81 6.54 -6.88
C ALA A 624 -3.68 5.64 -8.13
N LEU A 625 -3.64 6.24 -9.32
CA LEU A 625 -3.43 5.52 -10.58
C LEU A 625 -2.06 4.82 -10.63
N ASP A 626 -1.01 5.48 -10.15
CA ASP A 626 0.33 4.91 -10.09
C ASP A 626 0.39 3.71 -9.15
N ALA A 627 -0.23 3.83 -7.96
CA ALA A 627 -0.29 2.75 -6.99
C ALA A 627 -1.09 1.55 -7.53
N ALA A 628 -2.28 1.77 -8.07
CA ALA A 628 -3.08 0.73 -8.73
C ALA A 628 -2.32 0.08 -9.90
N GLY A 629 -1.60 0.88 -10.69
CA GLY A 629 -0.74 0.41 -11.77
C GLY A 629 0.43 -0.46 -11.29
N GLN A 630 0.98 -0.20 -10.10
CA GLN A 630 2.00 -1.06 -9.51
C GLN A 630 1.43 -2.44 -9.15
N VAL A 631 0.21 -2.50 -8.59
CA VAL A 631 -0.49 -3.77 -8.32
C VAL A 631 -0.63 -4.58 -9.61
N GLN A 632 -1.19 -3.96 -10.66
CA GLN A 632 -1.47 -4.60 -11.94
C GLN A 632 -0.21 -5.05 -12.69
N ARG A 633 0.93 -4.39 -12.50
CA ARG A 633 2.21 -4.83 -13.09
C ARG A 633 2.87 -5.94 -12.28
N PHE A 634 2.87 -5.83 -10.95
CA PHE A 634 3.61 -6.75 -10.09
C PHE A 634 2.91 -8.10 -9.97
N ARG A 635 1.59 -8.12 -9.82
CA ARG A 635 0.86 -9.35 -9.45
C ARG A 635 0.78 -10.40 -10.55
N PRO A 636 0.43 -10.08 -11.81
CA PRO A 636 0.55 -11.06 -12.90
C PRO A 636 1.97 -11.60 -13.03
N ARG A 637 2.99 -10.73 -12.89
CA ARG A 637 4.39 -11.16 -12.94
C ARG A 637 4.76 -12.08 -11.78
N TYR A 638 4.28 -11.81 -10.56
CA TYR A 638 4.45 -12.69 -9.40
C TYR A 638 3.96 -14.11 -9.69
N TRP A 639 2.76 -14.24 -10.27
CA TRP A 639 2.21 -15.55 -10.60
C TRP A 639 2.97 -16.25 -11.73
N LYS A 640 3.40 -15.52 -12.77
CA LYS A 640 4.29 -16.08 -13.80
C LYS A 640 5.60 -16.59 -13.22
N LEU A 641 6.20 -15.87 -12.26
CA LEU A 641 7.40 -16.36 -11.57
C LEU A 641 7.11 -17.60 -10.72
N LEU A 642 5.94 -17.67 -10.08
CA LEU A 642 5.52 -18.87 -9.35
C LEU A 642 5.37 -20.07 -10.30
N PHE A 643 4.79 -19.87 -11.48
CA PHE A 643 4.69 -20.86 -12.54
C PHE A 643 6.06 -21.43 -12.93
N PHE A 644 7.05 -20.58 -13.26
CA PHE A 644 8.41 -21.04 -13.58
C PHE A 644 9.02 -21.83 -12.40
N ARG A 645 8.81 -21.37 -11.17
CA ARG A 645 9.29 -22.07 -9.97
C ARG A 645 8.66 -23.45 -9.80
N GLN A 646 7.38 -23.61 -10.14
CA GLN A 646 6.65 -24.88 -10.06
C GLN A 646 7.07 -25.88 -11.15
N LYS A 647 7.33 -25.42 -12.37
CA LYS A 647 7.81 -26.27 -13.47
C LYS A 647 9.26 -26.74 -13.25
N GLY A 648 10.06 -25.98 -12.51
CA GLY A 648 11.43 -26.33 -12.15
C GLY A 648 12.44 -26.13 -13.27
N ASP A 649 13.69 -26.53 -13.03
CA ASP A 649 14.84 -26.18 -13.86
C ASP A 649 15.12 -27.13 -15.03
N LYS A 650 14.27 -28.13 -15.24
CA LYS A 650 14.42 -29.15 -16.29
C LYS A 650 13.72 -28.80 -17.60
N VAL A 651 12.85 -27.78 -17.58
CA VAL A 651 12.08 -27.35 -18.74
C VAL A 651 12.88 -26.37 -19.58
N TRP A 652 12.88 -26.59 -20.89
CA TRP A 652 13.40 -25.65 -21.89
C TRP A 652 12.27 -24.76 -22.37
N TRP A 653 12.53 -23.46 -22.41
CA TRP A 653 11.58 -22.44 -22.80
C TRP A 653 12.04 -21.80 -24.09
N HIS A 654 11.19 -21.83 -25.11
CA HIS A 654 11.45 -21.18 -26.37
C HIS A 654 11.40 -19.66 -26.21
N GLY A 655 12.35 -18.97 -26.83
CA GLY A 655 12.44 -17.52 -26.76
C GLY A 655 13.20 -16.91 -27.92
N VAL A 656 13.17 -15.58 -27.95
CA VAL A 656 13.84 -14.77 -28.96
C VAL A 656 14.70 -13.74 -28.26
N ILE A 657 15.97 -13.64 -28.64
CA ILE A 657 16.85 -12.59 -28.13
C ILE A 657 16.31 -11.24 -28.60
N THR A 658 16.07 -10.32 -27.67
CA THR A 658 15.59 -8.96 -27.99
C THR A 658 16.68 -7.92 -27.83
N GLU A 659 17.66 -8.16 -26.96
CA GLU A 659 18.77 -7.25 -26.71
C GLU A 659 20.03 -8.02 -26.31
N GLU A 660 21.20 -7.48 -26.66
CA GLU A 660 22.47 -7.92 -26.11
C GLU A 660 23.45 -6.75 -25.89
N ASN A 661 24.38 -6.97 -24.98
CA ASN A 661 25.61 -6.19 -24.79
C ASN A 661 26.71 -7.09 -24.23
N ASP A 662 27.90 -6.52 -24.00
CA ASP A 662 29.08 -7.26 -23.51
C ASP A 662 28.83 -8.03 -22.21
N ALA A 663 27.88 -7.59 -21.38
CA ALA A 663 27.61 -8.18 -20.08
C ALA A 663 26.40 -9.12 -20.08
N PHE A 664 25.35 -8.82 -20.85
CA PHE A 664 24.06 -9.49 -20.74
C PHE A 664 23.31 -9.63 -22.06
N VAL A 665 22.46 -10.64 -22.12
CA VAL A 665 21.48 -10.89 -23.18
C VAL A 665 20.08 -10.92 -22.56
N THR A 666 19.12 -10.26 -23.19
CA THR A 666 17.70 -10.28 -22.84
C THR A 666 16.97 -11.18 -23.84
N VAL A 667 16.19 -12.12 -23.33
CA VAL A 667 15.38 -13.06 -24.10
C VAL A 667 13.91 -12.81 -23.77
N SER A 668 13.08 -12.62 -24.79
CA SER A 668 11.62 -12.66 -24.68
C SER A 668 11.17 -14.12 -24.75
N LEU A 669 10.26 -14.50 -23.85
CA LEU A 669 9.50 -15.76 -23.84
C LEU A 669 8.06 -15.40 -24.22
N PRO A 670 7.69 -15.43 -25.52
CA PRO A 670 6.43 -14.88 -26.01
C PRO A 670 5.20 -15.56 -25.40
N ASP A 671 5.19 -16.90 -25.37
CA ASP A 671 4.07 -17.71 -24.86
C ASP A 671 3.78 -17.48 -23.37
N GLN A 672 4.80 -17.06 -22.60
CA GLN A 672 4.65 -16.71 -21.19
C GLN A 672 4.57 -15.19 -20.97
N GLY A 673 4.72 -14.38 -22.03
CA GLY A 673 4.72 -12.92 -21.97
C GLY A 673 5.74 -12.41 -20.96
N MET A 674 6.96 -12.93 -20.98
CA MET A 674 8.02 -12.67 -20.00
C MET A 674 9.34 -12.34 -20.66
N PHE A 675 10.08 -11.38 -20.10
CA PHE A 675 11.47 -11.13 -20.45
C PHE A 675 12.37 -11.67 -19.34
N VAL A 676 13.42 -12.40 -19.74
CA VAL A 676 14.44 -12.97 -18.86
C VAL A 676 15.82 -12.50 -19.32
N ARG A 677 16.73 -12.29 -18.36
CA ARG A 677 18.06 -11.76 -18.62
C ARG A 677 19.12 -12.73 -18.12
N GLY A 678 20.13 -12.98 -18.94
CA GLY A 678 21.27 -13.84 -18.62
C GLY A 678 22.60 -13.16 -18.90
N LYS A 679 23.69 -13.66 -18.30
CA LYS A 679 25.05 -13.18 -18.60
C LYS A 679 25.43 -13.56 -20.03
N ARG A 680 26.13 -12.69 -20.77
CA ARG A 680 26.50 -12.92 -22.18
C ARG A 680 27.24 -14.25 -22.41
N ARG A 681 28.07 -14.67 -21.47
CA ARG A 681 28.82 -15.94 -21.49
C ARG A 681 27.96 -17.22 -21.50
N LEU A 682 26.66 -17.11 -21.22
CA LEU A 682 25.73 -18.24 -21.30
C LEU A 682 25.22 -18.49 -22.72
N PHE A 683 25.50 -17.58 -23.65
CA PHE A 683 24.98 -17.61 -25.01
C PHE A 683 26.10 -17.84 -26.02
N ASP A 684 25.75 -18.42 -27.17
CA ASP A 684 26.62 -18.60 -28.34
C ASP A 684 27.20 -17.25 -28.81
N GLU A 685 28.38 -17.25 -29.43
CA GLU A 685 29.00 -16.03 -29.96
C GLU A 685 28.11 -15.34 -31.01
N ARG A 686 27.31 -16.10 -31.76
CA ARG A 686 26.35 -15.62 -32.76
C ARG A 686 25.08 -14.99 -32.16
N ALA A 687 24.93 -14.94 -30.84
CA ALA A 687 23.78 -14.30 -30.22
C ALA A 687 23.62 -12.85 -30.70
N HIS A 688 22.46 -12.53 -31.27
CA HIS A 688 22.08 -11.20 -31.73
C HIS A 688 20.55 -11.04 -31.59
N PRO A 689 20.02 -9.81 -31.56
CA PRO A 689 18.57 -9.59 -31.56
C PRO A 689 17.89 -10.29 -32.74
N GLY A 690 16.79 -11.00 -32.48
CA GLY A 690 16.06 -11.82 -33.43
C GLY A 690 16.49 -13.28 -33.50
N LEU A 691 17.61 -13.68 -32.90
CA LEU A 691 18.00 -15.09 -32.84
C LEU A 691 17.09 -15.86 -31.88
N ALA A 692 16.50 -16.95 -32.37
CA ALA A 692 15.73 -17.89 -31.57
C ALA A 692 16.64 -18.73 -30.66
N VAL A 693 16.24 -18.91 -29.41
CA VAL A 693 16.99 -19.62 -28.38
C VAL A 693 16.05 -20.43 -27.51
N ASP A 694 16.53 -21.56 -27.01
CA ASP A 694 15.88 -22.27 -25.92
C ASP A 694 16.67 -22.01 -24.64
N VAL A 695 15.96 -21.66 -23.57
CA VAL A 695 16.56 -21.32 -22.27
C VAL A 695 16.02 -22.20 -21.15
N ARG A 696 16.90 -22.58 -20.22
CA ARG A 696 16.50 -23.16 -18.94
C ARG A 696 16.52 -22.10 -17.85
N ILE A 697 15.46 -22.09 -17.06
CA ILE A 697 15.32 -21.17 -15.93
C ILE A 697 15.79 -21.86 -14.65
N GLY A 698 16.72 -21.23 -13.94
CA GLY A 698 17.27 -21.73 -12.68
C GLY A 698 16.50 -21.22 -11.46
N LYS A 699 17.19 -20.47 -10.59
CA LYS A 699 16.58 -19.90 -9.38
C LYS A 699 15.53 -18.85 -9.74
N VAL A 700 14.32 -18.99 -9.18
CA VAL A 700 13.20 -18.06 -9.30
C VAL A 700 12.70 -17.67 -7.91
N GLN A 701 12.58 -16.37 -7.64
CA GLN A 701 12.06 -15.83 -6.38
C GLN A 701 10.91 -14.85 -6.68
N PRO A 702 9.64 -15.32 -6.68
CA PRO A 702 8.49 -14.51 -7.05
C PRO A 702 8.35 -13.22 -6.24
N LEU A 703 8.52 -13.31 -4.91
CA LEU A 703 8.40 -12.15 -4.02
C LEU A 703 9.51 -11.11 -4.24
N TYR A 704 10.69 -11.54 -4.68
CA TYR A 704 11.83 -10.64 -4.93
C TYR A 704 11.85 -10.15 -6.38
N ASN A 705 10.88 -10.59 -7.18
CA ASN A 705 10.80 -10.31 -8.61
C ASN A 705 12.03 -10.81 -9.41
N GLU A 706 12.68 -11.89 -8.95
CA GLU A 706 13.91 -12.43 -9.54
C GLU A 706 13.67 -13.69 -10.36
N ILE A 707 14.32 -13.77 -11.53
CA ILE A 707 14.38 -14.92 -12.42
C ILE A 707 15.76 -14.97 -13.08
N MET A 708 16.38 -16.14 -13.15
CA MET A 708 17.71 -16.31 -13.73
C MET A 708 17.75 -17.40 -14.79
N ILE A 709 18.40 -17.09 -15.92
CA ILE A 709 18.76 -18.08 -16.93
C ILE A 709 19.90 -18.94 -16.38
N LEU A 710 19.69 -20.25 -16.39
CA LEU A 710 20.68 -21.26 -16.01
C LEU A 710 21.53 -21.66 -17.23
N GLU A 711 20.88 -21.88 -18.36
CA GLU A 711 21.47 -22.40 -19.60
C GLU A 711 20.72 -21.82 -20.79
N ALA A 712 21.40 -21.59 -21.91
CA ALA A 712 20.80 -21.13 -23.16
C ALA A 712 21.49 -21.80 -24.34
N VAL A 713 20.72 -22.23 -25.33
CA VAL A 713 21.20 -22.80 -26.59
C VAL A 713 20.47 -22.16 -27.76
N PRO A 714 21.09 -22.02 -28.95
CA PRO A 714 20.35 -21.67 -30.16
C PRO A 714 19.22 -22.69 -30.39
N ALA A 715 18.02 -22.21 -30.74
CA ALA A 715 16.93 -23.09 -31.16
C ALA A 715 17.22 -23.62 -32.58
N GLU A 716 16.82 -24.87 -32.85
CA GLU A 716 17.00 -25.52 -34.16
C GLU A 716 16.10 -24.95 -35.26
#